data_AF-A0A1I5FQQ8-F1
#
_entry.id   AF-A0A1I5FQQ8-F1
#
_cell.length_a   1.000
_cell.length_b   1.000
_cell.length_c   1.000
_cell.angle_alpha   90.00
_cell.angle_beta   90.00
_cell.angle_gamma   90.00
#
_symmetry.space_group_name_H-M   'P 1'
#
loop_
_entity.id
_entity.type
_entity.pdbx_description
1 polymer ?
#
loop_
_entity_poly.entity_id
_entity_poly.type
_entity_poly.pdbx_seq_one_letter_code
_entity_poly.pdbx_strand_id
1 'polypeptide(L)'
;MTADQGTTAGGGLRENAAAMARRAVWTEEQLIADVDAAPPGPRIGAFFDFDGTVIDGYSLAAFARHHLRSLEVTPNALGQLLLNGLRGVTTEEDFERFTVAGMRAWAGRSEDELLELGERLFVQGIAGSLYPEAWRLVTAHLNAGHTVVLASSATRFQVEPAARALGVEHVLVSPVEIVDGLCTGRPGGPLLWRKGKAAAVRTFAEEHGIDLLQSYAYSNGDEDVPFLRTVGRARALNPGRGLTAAARHYSWPVAHFRRRGTTSPVDLARTVAGVGGMVGGFATGLAVGALGGSRREAVDLGITLAGELGSALAGVRLDVQGAEHLATRPAVFLFNHQSQLDVLVLAKLLRGGFTGVAKKELARTPGFGLAFRLADVAFVDRGDPEQARRALEPAVQRLKEGISLVVAPEGTRTATPTLAPFKKGAFHVAMQAGVPIVPIVLRNTGELMWRGATTVSPGVVQVRVLPPVPTDGWTVDDLDERVADVRDRYLRTLADWGGRGERPVVSEEPTAGEAAPLPAPPLDWGSVPEMNPLETAMWRAEVADPRLRANVALLELLEPAPEWERLRAAHEWASRMVPRMRQRVVEPALGIGTPRWVTVEELDLDAHVRRVRLEEPGSMRQLLDVVGEFVSAPLDRDRPLWQALLVEGLADGRAGYVVKTHHSTTDGLGAVQLMGRLHSRTAEHDPVRPEPPVPTPGDGVSRTGLLTEQLVGTARSAPMAVLRRGVDALTSGANPWGAVTSALGSARSAGRTLTPPGPGSTLLTPRGGDWHLEVLEVALADLKAGAKAAGGSLNDGFLAAMVGGFRRYHQRHGAPLGTLAIGIPISLRSQDAPEGGNRFTGARFAAPLDEPDPAARIRTIREFVLSVRGDARSSVLNDLLAPTLSWLPAPVIGAVSGRLTSANDVQVSNVPGVTHPVYIAGSRITRMFPFGPLPGCAAMITLLSHETQCCIGMNLDSAAVTDPAGLVADLQAGLDEVVALGRG
;
A
#
# COMPACT_ATOMS: atom_id res chain seq x y z
N MET A 1 -6.56 31.37 -64.29
CA MET A 1 -7.08 32.72 -64.03
C MET A 1 -7.63 32.71 -62.62
N THR A 2 -6.89 33.33 -61.71
CA THR A 2 -7.07 33.30 -60.26
C THR A 2 -7.71 34.60 -59.77
N ALA A 3 -8.73 34.46 -58.94
CA ALA A 3 -9.27 35.41 -57.97
C ALA A 3 -10.21 34.57 -57.09
N ASP A 4 -10.36 34.72 -55.79
CA ASP A 4 -9.81 35.57 -54.74
C ASP A 4 -10.41 34.98 -53.45
N GLN A 5 -9.72 35.11 -52.31
CA GLN A 5 -10.27 35.25 -50.94
C GLN A 5 -9.20 34.93 -49.91
N GLY A 6 -8.59 35.99 -49.40
CA GLY A 6 -7.79 35.98 -48.18
C GLY A 6 -8.60 36.33 -46.93
N THR A 7 -7.88 36.26 -45.81
CA THR A 7 -8.15 36.76 -44.45
C THR A 7 -9.00 35.91 -43.52
N THR A 8 -8.34 35.21 -42.56
CA THR A 8 -8.41 35.48 -41.10
C THR A 8 -7.65 34.40 -40.31
N ALA A 9 -6.42 34.66 -39.88
CA ALA A 9 -5.67 33.76 -38.97
C ALA A 9 -4.81 34.48 -37.91
N GLY A 10 -5.00 35.79 -37.69
CA GLY A 10 -4.17 36.59 -36.77
C GLY A 10 -4.79 36.97 -35.43
N GLY A 11 -6.10 36.77 -35.22
CA GLY A 11 -6.83 37.31 -34.05
C GLY A 11 -6.88 36.39 -32.82
N GLY A 12 -6.98 35.07 -33.03
CA GLY A 12 -7.36 34.13 -31.96
C GLY A 12 -6.31 33.90 -30.87
N LEU A 13 -5.02 34.13 -31.15
CA LEU A 13 -3.95 33.93 -30.16
C LEU A 13 -3.81 35.10 -29.18
N ARG A 14 -4.16 36.33 -29.60
CA ARG A 14 -4.11 37.52 -28.73
C ARG A 14 -5.35 37.65 -27.85
N GLU A 15 -6.51 37.22 -28.33
CA GLU A 15 -7.75 37.23 -27.53
C GLU A 15 -7.76 36.16 -26.42
N ASN A 16 -7.14 34.99 -26.65
CA ASN A 16 -7.04 33.95 -25.61
C ASN A 16 -6.12 34.34 -24.43
N ALA A 17 -5.01 35.06 -24.70
CA ALA A 17 -4.15 35.58 -23.63
C ALA A 17 -4.83 36.69 -22.81
N ALA A 18 -5.62 37.55 -23.47
CA ALA A 18 -6.40 38.61 -22.82
C ALA A 18 -7.61 38.06 -22.03
N ALA A 19 -8.17 36.91 -22.42
CA ALA A 19 -9.25 36.24 -21.71
C ALA A 19 -8.77 35.50 -20.45
N MET A 20 -7.57 34.91 -20.44
CA MET A 20 -6.97 34.27 -19.26
C MET A 20 -6.62 35.27 -18.14
N ALA A 21 -6.29 36.51 -18.49
CA ALA A 21 -5.96 37.57 -17.54
C ALA A 21 -7.16 38.04 -16.68
N ARG A 22 -8.41 37.73 -17.08
CA ARG A 22 -9.62 38.32 -16.47
C ARG A 22 -10.19 37.58 -15.26
N ARG A 23 -9.51 36.60 -14.65
CA ARG A 23 -10.03 35.91 -13.45
C ARG A 23 -9.03 35.18 -12.54
N ALA A 24 -7.74 35.16 -12.85
CA ALA A 24 -6.91 34.04 -12.41
C ALA A 24 -6.27 34.26 -11.03
N VAL A 25 -6.66 33.41 -10.07
CA VAL A 25 -5.72 33.01 -9.02
C VAL A 25 -4.57 32.27 -9.73
N TRP A 26 -3.37 32.81 -9.64
CA TRP A 26 -2.17 32.25 -10.25
C TRP A 26 -1.52 31.23 -9.32
N THR A 27 -1.00 30.18 -9.94
CA THR A 27 -0.10 29.20 -9.32
C THR A 27 1.32 29.78 -9.22
N GLU A 28 2.16 29.17 -8.39
CA GLU A 28 3.57 29.53 -8.30
C GLU A 28 4.27 29.41 -9.66
N GLU A 29 3.98 28.33 -10.39
CA GLU A 29 4.56 28.06 -11.72
C GLU A 29 4.23 29.16 -12.71
N GLN A 30 3.01 29.71 -12.67
CA GLN A 30 2.59 30.82 -13.51
C GLN A 30 3.31 32.13 -13.15
N LEU A 31 3.55 32.39 -11.87
CA LEU A 31 4.34 33.55 -11.44
C LEU A 31 5.78 33.44 -11.96
N ILE A 32 6.41 32.28 -11.82
CA ILE A 32 7.78 32.04 -12.29
C ILE A 32 7.85 32.15 -13.83
N ALA A 33 6.91 31.53 -14.56
CA ALA A 33 6.88 31.60 -16.01
C ALA A 33 6.73 33.04 -16.55
N ASP A 34 6.01 33.90 -15.83
CA ASP A 34 5.88 35.32 -16.15
C ASP A 34 7.14 36.14 -15.85
N VAL A 35 7.99 35.68 -14.92
CA VAL A 35 9.35 36.22 -14.76
C VAL A 35 10.26 35.75 -15.89
N ASP A 36 10.22 34.46 -16.22
CA ASP A 36 11.03 33.85 -17.29
C ASP A 36 10.71 34.48 -18.67
N ALA A 37 9.48 34.96 -18.88
CA ALA A 37 9.05 35.64 -20.10
C ALA A 37 9.40 37.14 -20.14
N ALA A 38 9.94 37.71 -19.06
CA ALA A 38 10.32 39.12 -18.98
C ALA A 38 11.66 39.39 -19.68
N PRO A 39 11.92 40.64 -20.14
CA PRO A 39 13.25 41.00 -20.63
C PRO A 39 14.30 40.85 -19.51
N PRO A 40 15.46 40.22 -19.76
CA PRO A 40 16.47 40.08 -18.72
C PRO A 40 17.24 41.39 -18.47
N GLY A 41 17.90 41.48 -17.30
CA GLY A 41 18.89 42.50 -16.97
C GLY A 41 18.47 43.54 -15.91
N PRO A 42 19.44 44.36 -15.46
CA PRO A 42 19.31 45.13 -14.21
C PRO A 42 18.36 46.33 -14.30
N ARG A 43 17.93 46.69 -15.53
CA ARG A 43 16.93 47.75 -15.75
C ARG A 43 15.52 47.35 -15.33
N ILE A 44 15.28 46.07 -15.05
CA ILE A 44 14.00 45.61 -14.48
C ILE A 44 14.17 45.45 -12.97
N GLY A 45 13.32 46.13 -12.21
CA GLY A 45 13.24 46.00 -10.76
C GLY A 45 12.23 44.92 -10.34
N ALA A 46 12.51 44.21 -9.25
CA ALA A 46 11.56 43.33 -8.59
C ALA A 46 11.47 43.70 -7.10
N PHE A 47 10.38 44.37 -6.74
CA PHE A 47 10.16 44.93 -5.41
C PHE A 47 9.23 44.04 -4.60
N PHE A 48 9.73 43.52 -3.47
CA PHE A 48 8.98 42.64 -2.58
C PHE A 48 8.70 43.34 -1.27
N ASP A 49 7.43 43.45 -0.89
CA ASP A 49 7.11 43.63 0.51
C ASP A 49 7.62 42.43 1.34
N PHE A 50 7.94 42.64 2.61
CA PHE A 50 8.55 41.60 3.45
C PHE A 50 7.51 40.87 4.30
N ASP A 51 6.79 41.62 5.14
CA ASP A 51 5.92 41.08 6.18
C ASP A 51 4.58 40.59 5.62
N GLY A 52 4.31 39.28 5.70
CA GLY A 52 3.11 38.67 5.12
C GLY A 52 3.22 38.37 3.61
N THR A 53 4.28 38.85 2.96
CA THR A 53 4.58 38.62 1.54
C THR A 53 5.72 37.63 1.36
N VAL A 54 6.90 37.90 1.93
CA VAL A 54 8.08 37.00 1.91
C VAL A 54 8.08 36.06 3.12
N ILE A 55 7.63 36.55 4.29
CA ILE A 55 7.44 35.75 5.51
C ILE A 55 5.95 35.66 5.88
N ASP A 56 5.54 34.57 6.53
CA ASP A 56 4.21 34.44 7.14
C ASP A 56 4.16 35.20 8.48
N GLY A 57 3.21 36.13 8.60
CA GLY A 57 3.07 37.03 9.74
C GLY A 57 3.99 38.25 9.70
N TYR A 58 4.13 38.91 10.87
CA TYR A 58 4.89 40.14 11.01
C TYR A 58 6.19 39.91 11.80
N SER A 59 7.34 40.27 11.23
CA SER A 59 8.67 40.24 11.85
C SER A 59 8.70 41.03 13.16
N LEU A 60 7.96 42.14 13.24
CA LEU A 60 7.85 42.96 14.45
C LEU A 60 7.26 42.17 15.64
N ALA A 61 6.41 41.16 15.40
CA ALA A 61 5.87 40.31 16.45
C ALA A 61 6.92 39.36 17.05
N ALA A 62 7.99 39.01 16.32
CA ALA A 62 9.11 38.24 16.88
C ALA A 62 9.93 39.10 17.87
N PHE A 63 10.20 40.36 17.50
CA PHE A 63 10.89 41.32 18.36
C PHE A 63 10.05 41.71 19.58
N ALA A 64 8.75 41.96 19.42
CA ALA A 64 7.84 42.23 20.53
C ALA A 64 7.78 41.06 21.53
N ARG A 65 7.69 39.80 21.05
CA ARG A 65 7.73 38.60 21.90
C ARG A 65 9.06 38.44 22.64
N HIS A 66 10.18 38.83 22.02
CA HIS A 66 11.48 38.83 22.68
C HIS A 66 11.51 39.82 23.85
N HIS A 67 11.08 41.07 23.62
CA HIS A 67 10.99 42.09 24.68
C HIS A 67 10.02 41.73 25.81
N LEU A 68 8.88 41.10 25.49
CA LEU A 68 7.95 40.56 26.50
C LEU A 68 8.59 39.48 27.38
N ARG A 69 9.50 38.67 26.83
CA ARG A 69 10.18 37.59 27.55
C ARG A 69 11.46 38.02 28.25
N SER A 70 12.10 39.11 27.82
CA SER A 70 13.34 39.62 28.43
C SER A 70 13.09 40.39 29.74
N LEU A 71 11.83 40.66 30.13
CA LEU A 71 11.45 41.42 31.33
C LEU A 71 12.00 42.87 31.39
N GLU A 72 12.45 43.42 30.26
CA GLU A 72 13.08 44.75 30.15
C GLU A 72 12.06 45.90 29.94
N VAL A 73 10.75 45.64 30.04
CA VAL A 73 9.68 46.60 29.73
C VAL A 73 9.03 47.12 31.01
N THR A 74 8.90 48.44 31.16
CA THR A 74 8.16 49.06 32.27
C THR A 74 6.65 48.71 32.20
N PRO A 75 5.96 48.48 33.33
CA PRO A 75 4.54 48.07 33.36
C PRO A 75 3.61 48.99 32.56
N ASN A 76 3.95 50.28 32.48
CA ASN A 76 3.17 51.29 31.75
C ASN A 76 3.30 51.15 30.22
N ALA A 77 4.49 50.79 29.72
CA ALA A 77 4.73 50.54 28.30
C ALA A 77 4.08 49.23 27.83
N LEU A 78 4.05 48.22 28.71
CA LEU A 78 3.35 46.95 28.47
C LEU A 78 1.83 47.14 28.35
N GLY A 79 1.24 47.99 29.21
CA GLY A 79 -0.18 48.33 29.17
C GLY A 79 -0.59 49.07 27.89
N GLN A 80 0.24 49.99 27.40
CA GLN A 80 -0.01 50.71 26.14
C GLN A 80 0.11 49.81 24.90
N LEU A 81 1.08 48.88 24.87
CA LEU A 81 1.23 47.91 23.77
C LEU A 81 0.02 46.94 23.69
N LEU A 82 -0.50 46.50 24.84
CA LEU A 82 -1.69 45.64 24.92
C LEU A 82 -2.98 46.37 24.50
N LEU A 83 -3.18 47.61 24.96
CA LEU A 83 -4.33 48.45 24.58
C LEU A 83 -4.35 48.80 23.09
N ASN A 84 -3.18 49.05 22.48
CA ASN A 84 -3.07 49.35 21.05
C ASN A 84 -3.24 48.11 20.18
N GLY A 85 -2.80 46.94 20.64
CA GLY A 85 -3.05 45.66 19.96
C GLY A 85 -4.53 45.26 19.91
N LEU A 86 -5.33 45.66 20.90
CA LEU A 86 -6.78 45.40 20.96
C LEU A 86 -7.62 46.31 20.04
N ARG A 87 -7.10 47.48 19.62
CA ARG A 87 -7.83 48.43 18.77
C ARG A 87 -7.71 48.16 17.27
N GLY A 88 -6.71 47.41 16.85
CA GLY A 88 -6.39 47.19 15.44
C GLY A 88 -5.82 48.46 14.78
N VAL A 89 -4.75 48.31 14.00
CA VAL A 89 -4.15 49.43 13.25
C VAL A 89 -4.99 49.68 12.00
N THR A 90 -5.69 50.81 11.92
CA THR A 90 -6.57 51.13 10.78
C THR A 90 -6.25 52.48 10.10
N THR A 91 -5.41 53.32 10.71
CA THR A 91 -5.00 54.64 10.19
C THR A 91 -3.48 54.80 10.12
N GLU A 92 -3.01 55.81 9.36
CA GLU A 92 -1.59 56.14 9.22
C GLU A 92 -0.97 56.60 10.55
N GLU A 93 -1.71 57.38 11.35
CA GLU A 93 -1.29 57.81 12.69
C GLU A 93 -1.17 56.64 13.69
N ASP A 94 -2.04 55.63 13.59
CA ASP A 94 -1.99 54.45 14.47
C ASP A 94 -0.77 53.57 14.17
N PHE A 95 -0.43 53.42 12.88
CA PHE A 95 0.76 52.69 12.45
C PHE A 95 2.04 53.41 12.87
N GLU A 96 2.09 54.73 12.68
CA GLU A 96 3.23 55.55 13.08
C GLU A 96 3.43 55.49 14.61
N ARG A 97 2.36 55.64 15.40
CA ARG A 97 2.42 55.49 16.86
C ARG A 97 2.93 54.12 17.30
N PHE A 98 2.50 53.04 16.64
CA PHE A 98 2.91 51.68 16.97
C PHE A 98 4.38 51.41 16.59
N THR A 99 4.80 51.83 15.41
CA THR A 99 6.17 51.67 14.90
C THR A 99 7.16 52.48 15.72
N VAL A 100 6.84 53.74 16.03
CA VAL A 100 7.65 54.61 16.89
C VAL A 100 7.75 54.05 18.31
N ALA A 101 6.67 53.45 18.85
CA ALA A 101 6.73 52.79 20.15
C ALA A 101 7.70 51.59 20.16
N GLY A 102 7.74 50.81 19.07
CA GLY A 102 8.72 49.74 18.89
C GLY A 102 10.16 50.27 18.81
N MET A 103 10.40 51.34 18.04
CA MET A 103 11.73 51.97 17.93
C MET A 103 12.21 52.53 19.28
N ARG A 104 11.31 53.13 20.09
CA ARG A 104 11.65 53.63 21.44
C ARG A 104 12.18 52.54 22.37
N ALA A 105 11.76 51.28 22.18
CA ALA A 105 12.27 50.17 22.98
C ALA A 105 13.75 49.85 22.71
N TRP A 106 14.30 50.35 21.60
CA TRP A 106 15.72 50.22 21.24
C TRP A 106 16.57 51.41 21.68
N ALA A 107 15.97 52.44 22.29
CA ALA A 107 16.68 53.63 22.71
C ALA A 107 17.83 53.29 23.66
N GLY A 108 19.03 53.78 23.35
CA GLY A 108 20.25 53.57 24.14
C GLY A 108 21.02 52.27 23.86
N ARG A 109 20.53 51.40 22.97
CA ARG A 109 21.30 50.23 22.48
C ARG A 109 22.21 50.61 21.32
N SER A 110 23.35 49.92 21.20
CA SER A 110 24.24 50.11 20.05
C SER A 110 23.66 49.48 18.79
N GLU A 111 24.06 50.01 17.64
CA GLU A 111 23.65 49.48 16.34
C GLU A 111 24.08 48.01 16.16
N ASP A 112 25.30 47.65 16.58
CA ASP A 112 25.82 46.29 16.50
C ASP A 112 24.99 45.29 17.33
N GLU A 113 24.57 45.68 18.54
CA GLU A 113 23.75 44.82 19.41
C GLU A 113 22.40 44.50 18.74
N LEU A 114 21.80 45.48 18.07
CA LEU A 114 20.53 45.34 17.38
C LEU A 114 20.66 44.47 16.11
N LEU A 115 21.77 44.59 15.38
CA LEU A 115 22.09 43.74 14.23
C LEU A 115 22.28 42.28 14.66
N GLU A 116 23.03 42.01 15.73
CA GLU A 116 23.18 40.67 16.27
C GLU A 116 21.86 40.08 16.79
N LEU A 117 21.03 40.91 17.43
CA LEU A 117 19.70 40.48 17.86
C LEU A 117 18.84 40.07 16.66
N GLY A 118 18.88 40.84 15.58
CA GLY A 118 18.22 40.51 14.32
C GLY A 118 18.64 39.16 13.76
N GLU A 119 19.94 38.90 13.68
CA GLU A 119 20.49 37.61 13.23
C GLU A 119 20.03 36.44 14.10
N ARG A 120 20.08 36.60 15.43
CA ARG A 120 19.60 35.56 16.36
C ARG A 120 18.12 35.27 16.18
N LEU A 121 17.28 36.31 16.12
CA LEU A 121 15.83 36.16 15.97
C LEU A 121 15.45 35.59 14.59
N PHE A 122 16.24 35.91 13.56
CA PHE A 122 16.07 35.33 12.24
C PHE A 122 16.28 33.82 12.27
N VAL A 123 17.44 33.35 12.75
CA VAL A 123 17.79 31.92 12.83
C VAL A 123 16.84 31.14 13.74
N GLN A 124 16.39 31.73 14.85
CA GLN A 124 15.55 31.06 15.83
C GLN A 124 14.07 30.97 15.45
N GLY A 125 13.57 31.85 14.57
CA GLY A 125 12.14 31.95 14.32
C GLY A 125 11.74 32.46 12.93
N ILE A 126 12.23 33.63 12.51
CA ILE A 126 11.74 34.30 11.28
C ILE A 126 12.06 33.48 10.03
N ALA A 127 13.22 32.81 9.98
CA ALA A 127 13.56 31.96 8.85
C ALA A 127 12.54 30.83 8.61
N GLY A 128 11.89 30.34 9.68
CA GLY A 128 10.86 29.30 9.60
C GLY A 128 9.50 29.77 9.11
N SER A 129 9.28 31.08 9.03
CA SER A 129 8.06 31.63 8.42
C SER A 129 8.27 32.08 6.98
N LEU A 130 9.48 31.99 6.41
CA LEU A 130 9.70 32.29 4.98
C LEU A 130 8.83 31.39 4.10
N TYR A 131 8.13 31.99 3.14
CA TYR A 131 7.44 31.27 2.08
C TYR A 131 8.46 30.76 1.05
N PRO A 132 8.63 29.45 0.83
CA PRO A 132 9.52 28.96 -0.21
C PRO A 132 9.08 29.35 -1.61
N GLU A 133 7.78 29.55 -1.83
CA GLU A 133 7.23 30.08 -3.07
C GLU A 133 7.77 31.50 -3.32
N ALA A 134 7.81 32.36 -2.29
CA ALA A 134 8.42 33.68 -2.38
C ALA A 134 9.94 33.60 -2.61
N TRP A 135 10.63 32.66 -1.95
CA TRP A 135 12.06 32.44 -2.15
C TRP A 135 12.38 32.06 -3.60
N ARG A 136 11.64 31.10 -4.17
CA ARG A 136 11.83 30.65 -5.56
C ARG A 136 11.51 31.75 -6.55
N LEU A 137 10.51 32.58 -6.26
CA LEU A 137 10.18 33.75 -7.07
C LEU A 137 11.27 34.82 -7.03
N VAL A 138 11.84 35.11 -5.85
CA VAL A 138 13.02 35.98 -5.69
C VAL A 138 14.21 35.41 -6.49
N THR A 139 14.45 34.10 -6.38
CA THR A 139 15.53 33.42 -7.12
C THR A 139 15.33 33.51 -8.63
N ALA A 140 14.10 33.38 -9.13
CA ALA A 140 13.78 33.53 -10.55
C ALA A 140 14.16 34.94 -11.06
N HIS A 141 13.88 35.98 -10.28
CA HIS A 141 14.28 37.34 -10.63
C HIS A 141 15.80 37.56 -10.61
N LEU A 142 16.49 37.03 -9.60
CA LEU A 142 17.96 37.08 -9.55
C LEU A 142 18.57 36.38 -10.77
N ASN A 143 18.04 35.21 -11.16
CA ASN A 143 18.49 34.46 -12.33
C ASN A 143 18.20 35.19 -13.66
N ALA A 144 17.10 35.96 -13.73
CA ALA A 144 16.80 36.83 -14.87
C ALA A 144 17.69 38.10 -14.92
N GLY A 145 18.57 38.29 -13.92
CA GLY A 145 19.45 39.45 -13.80
C GLY A 145 18.71 40.73 -13.42
N HIS A 146 17.50 40.63 -12.86
CA HIS A 146 16.73 41.78 -12.40
C HIS A 146 17.32 42.36 -11.11
N THR A 147 17.12 43.65 -10.88
CA THR A 147 17.47 44.31 -9.61
C THR A 147 16.40 43.99 -8.57
N VAL A 148 16.70 43.09 -7.62
CA VAL A 148 15.76 42.66 -6.58
C VAL A 148 15.88 43.53 -5.34
N VAL A 149 14.74 43.94 -4.77
CA VAL A 149 14.67 44.86 -3.63
C VAL A 149 13.63 44.37 -2.61
N LEU A 150 14.00 44.28 -1.33
CA LEU A 150 13.01 44.13 -0.26
C LEU A 150 12.55 45.51 0.22
N ALA A 151 11.29 45.86 0.03
CA ALA A 151 10.69 47.15 0.38
C ALA A 151 9.66 47.01 1.51
N SER A 152 10.08 47.24 2.76
CA SER A 152 9.25 47.00 3.95
C SER A 152 9.15 48.23 4.85
N SER A 153 8.06 48.30 5.62
CA SER A 153 7.89 49.25 6.70
C SER A 153 8.67 48.86 7.97
N ALA A 154 9.17 47.62 8.05
CA ALA A 154 10.09 47.17 9.09
C ALA A 154 11.46 47.86 9.00
N THR A 155 12.27 47.73 10.05
CA THR A 155 13.59 48.34 10.11
C THR A 155 14.67 47.42 9.56
N ARG A 156 15.87 47.97 9.31
CA ARG A 156 17.01 47.22 8.80
C ARG A 156 17.37 45.99 9.64
N PHE A 157 17.24 46.08 10.97
CA PHE A 157 17.52 44.98 11.91
C PHE A 157 16.60 43.76 11.71
N GLN A 158 15.41 43.97 11.14
CA GLN A 158 14.44 42.92 10.88
C GLN A 158 14.60 42.30 9.50
N VAL A 159 14.94 43.11 8.49
CA VAL A 159 14.90 42.73 7.07
C VAL A 159 16.26 42.28 6.55
N GLU A 160 17.36 42.91 6.96
CA GLU A 160 18.69 42.59 6.42
C GLU A 160 19.14 41.13 6.62
N PRO A 161 18.90 40.47 7.77
CA PRO A 161 19.24 39.04 7.92
C PRO A 161 18.54 38.17 6.87
N ALA A 162 17.27 38.48 6.57
CA ALA A 162 16.51 37.77 5.54
C ALA A 162 16.99 38.14 4.12
N ALA A 163 17.33 39.40 3.87
CA ALA A 163 17.90 39.84 2.59
C ALA A 163 19.21 39.11 2.27
N ARG A 164 20.14 39.04 3.25
CA ARG A 164 21.39 38.26 3.13
C ARG A 164 21.13 36.79 2.84
N ALA A 165 20.16 36.19 3.54
CA ALA A 165 19.78 34.80 3.31
C ALA A 165 19.23 34.57 1.89
N LEU A 166 18.41 35.50 1.38
CA LEU A 166 17.80 35.43 0.04
C LEU A 166 18.75 35.83 -1.10
N GLY A 167 19.93 36.37 -0.79
CA GLY A 167 20.85 36.92 -1.79
C GLY A 167 20.37 38.26 -2.38
N VAL A 168 19.53 39.00 -1.66
CA VAL A 168 19.03 40.31 -2.09
C VAL A 168 19.97 41.40 -1.58
N GLU A 169 20.57 42.14 -2.52
CA GLU A 169 21.54 43.19 -2.22
C GLU A 169 20.89 44.49 -1.70
N HIS A 170 19.70 44.82 -2.20
CA HIS A 170 19.05 46.11 -1.92
C HIS A 170 17.87 45.96 -0.96
N VAL A 171 17.84 46.82 0.06
CA VAL A 171 16.72 46.92 1.01
C VAL A 171 16.24 48.36 1.14
N LEU A 172 14.93 48.54 1.08
CA LEU A 172 14.25 49.80 1.38
C LEU A 172 13.44 49.57 2.65
N VAL A 173 13.91 50.16 3.76
CA VAL A 173 13.37 49.94 5.11
C VAL A 173 13.11 51.27 5.82
N SER A 174 12.23 51.26 6.83
CA SER A 174 12.00 52.45 7.65
C SER A 174 13.28 52.83 8.41
N PRO A 175 13.79 54.07 8.24
CA PRO A 175 15.05 54.49 8.85
C PRO A 175 14.90 54.68 10.36
N VAL A 176 15.96 54.34 11.09
CA VAL A 176 16.08 54.58 12.54
C VAL A 176 17.17 55.62 12.75
N GLU A 177 16.92 56.62 13.59
CA GLU A 177 17.91 57.65 13.91
C GLU A 177 18.99 57.06 14.83
N ILE A 178 20.23 57.09 14.33
CA ILE A 178 21.44 56.67 15.05
C ILE A 178 22.32 57.89 15.28
N VAL A 179 22.69 58.15 16.53
CA VAL A 179 23.60 59.24 16.91
C VAL A 179 24.70 58.65 17.79
N ASP A 180 25.96 58.89 17.43
CA ASP A 180 27.15 58.34 18.12
C ASP A 180 27.13 56.80 18.26
N GLY A 181 26.60 56.09 17.26
CA GLY A 181 26.49 54.62 17.25
C GLY A 181 25.36 54.06 18.12
N LEU A 182 24.55 54.92 18.74
CA LEU A 182 23.42 54.56 19.60
C LEU A 182 22.08 54.89 18.95
N CYS A 183 21.12 53.98 19.09
CA CYS A 183 19.76 54.19 18.65
C CYS A 183 19.06 55.22 19.54
N THR A 184 18.51 56.29 18.96
CA THR A 184 17.76 57.32 19.71
C THR A 184 16.32 56.91 20.01
N GLY A 185 15.84 55.86 19.33
CA GLY A 185 14.46 55.40 19.38
C GLY A 185 13.46 56.26 18.59
N ARG A 186 13.95 57.14 17.70
CA ARG A 186 13.14 57.95 16.78
C ARG A 186 13.35 57.51 15.32
N PRO A 187 12.37 57.75 14.43
CA PRO A 187 12.57 57.57 13.00
C PRO A 187 13.67 58.49 12.46
N GLY A 188 14.54 57.97 11.60
CA GLY A 188 15.60 58.74 10.92
C GLY A 188 15.15 59.45 9.64
N GLY A 189 13.84 59.47 9.38
CA GLY A 189 13.23 59.98 8.15
C GLY A 189 11.80 59.48 7.97
N PRO A 190 11.18 59.70 6.79
CA PRO A 190 9.83 59.22 6.49
C PRO A 190 9.73 57.69 6.60
N LEU A 191 8.64 57.20 7.19
CA LEU A 191 8.38 55.75 7.30
C LEU A 191 7.95 55.16 5.94
N LEU A 192 8.38 53.93 5.66
CA LEU A 192 8.08 53.24 4.40
C LEU A 192 6.72 52.55 4.45
N TRP A 193 5.66 53.36 4.50
CA TRP A 193 4.27 52.89 4.55
C TRP A 193 3.41 53.62 3.52
N ARG A 194 2.47 52.91 2.88
CA ARG A 194 1.54 53.47 1.88
C ARG A 194 2.24 54.32 0.82
N LYS A 195 2.01 55.64 0.84
CA LYS A 195 2.60 56.60 -0.12
C LYS A 195 4.11 56.76 0.07
N GLY A 196 4.61 56.63 1.31
CA GLY A 196 6.04 56.68 1.62
C GLY A 196 6.80 55.54 0.96
N LYS A 197 6.28 54.30 1.03
CA LYS A 197 6.85 53.14 0.33
C LYS A 197 6.86 53.35 -1.19
N ALA A 198 5.77 53.84 -1.75
CA ALA A 198 5.67 54.14 -3.19
C ALA A 198 6.67 55.23 -3.63
N ALA A 199 6.91 56.25 -2.81
CA ALA A 199 7.90 57.29 -3.09
C ALA A 199 9.33 56.73 -3.05
N ALA A 200 9.66 55.94 -2.03
CA ALA A 200 10.98 55.31 -1.90
C ALA A 200 11.32 54.42 -3.10
N VAL A 201 10.35 53.63 -3.60
CA VAL A 201 10.54 52.78 -4.79
C VAL A 201 10.78 53.60 -6.05
N ARG A 202 10.10 54.75 -6.23
CA ARG A 202 10.33 55.64 -7.37
C ARG A 202 11.71 56.28 -7.33
N THR A 203 12.10 56.81 -6.17
CA THR A 203 13.43 57.41 -5.98
C THR A 203 14.52 56.38 -6.24
N PHE A 204 14.40 55.17 -5.68
CA PHE A 204 15.33 54.08 -5.94
C PHE A 204 15.42 53.73 -7.44
N ALA A 205 14.27 53.66 -8.11
CA ALA A 205 14.23 53.34 -9.54
C ALA A 205 14.89 54.42 -10.41
N GLU A 206 14.71 55.69 -10.07
CA GLU A 206 15.38 56.81 -10.74
C GLU A 206 16.90 56.76 -10.55
N GLU A 207 17.36 56.50 -9.32
CA GLU A 207 18.79 56.40 -8.98
C GLU A 207 19.50 55.23 -9.68
N HIS A 208 18.79 54.11 -9.89
CA HIS A 208 19.35 52.87 -10.45
C HIS A 208 19.00 52.65 -11.92
N GLY A 209 18.31 53.60 -12.57
CA GLY A 209 17.93 53.51 -13.99
C GLY A 209 16.95 52.38 -14.30
N ILE A 210 16.02 52.10 -13.39
CA ILE A 210 15.03 51.03 -13.49
C ILE A 210 13.77 51.50 -14.23
N ASP A 211 13.33 50.72 -15.23
CA ASP A 211 12.07 50.94 -15.93
C ASP A 211 10.90 50.36 -15.11
N LEU A 212 10.23 51.23 -14.36
CA LEU A 212 9.08 50.86 -13.54
C LEU A 212 7.92 50.24 -14.34
N LEU A 213 7.72 50.60 -15.60
CA LEU A 213 6.63 50.05 -16.42
C LEU A 213 6.87 48.57 -16.80
N GLN A 214 8.12 48.14 -16.86
CA GLN A 214 8.48 46.73 -17.06
C GLN A 214 8.74 45.98 -15.74
N SER A 215 8.81 46.69 -14.62
CA SER A 215 9.18 46.16 -13.31
C SER A 215 8.04 45.47 -12.56
N TYR A 216 8.41 44.73 -11.51
CA TYR A 216 7.56 43.84 -10.74
C TYR A 216 7.38 44.37 -9.31
N ALA A 217 6.17 44.27 -8.75
CA ALA A 217 5.91 44.55 -7.34
C ALA A 217 4.98 43.49 -6.73
N TYR A 218 5.29 43.11 -5.49
CA TYR A 218 4.62 42.03 -4.76
C TYR A 218 4.26 42.47 -3.33
N SER A 219 3.00 42.28 -2.92
CA SER A 219 2.54 42.58 -1.55
C SER A 219 1.26 41.82 -1.18
N ASN A 220 0.95 41.73 0.11
CA ASN A 220 -0.25 41.14 0.71
C ASN A 220 -1.24 42.18 1.33
N GLY A 221 -0.79 43.40 1.62
CA GLY A 221 -1.51 44.42 2.38
C GLY A 221 -2.31 45.42 1.53
N ASP A 222 -3.43 45.93 2.05
CA ASP A 222 -4.22 46.97 1.36
C ASP A 222 -3.55 48.36 1.41
N GLU A 223 -2.70 48.57 2.41
CA GLU A 223 -1.80 49.71 2.53
C GLU A 223 -0.86 49.86 1.32
N ASP A 224 -0.55 48.78 0.62
CA ASP A 224 0.47 48.72 -0.41
C ASP A 224 -0.09 48.92 -1.82
N VAL A 225 -1.40 49.19 -1.96
CA VAL A 225 -1.99 49.55 -3.25
C VAL A 225 -1.25 50.73 -3.93
N PRO A 226 -0.86 51.82 -3.23
CA PRO A 226 -0.05 52.88 -3.84
C PRO A 226 1.32 52.39 -4.32
N PHE A 227 1.96 51.47 -3.59
CA PHE A 227 3.24 50.85 -3.93
C PHE A 227 3.10 49.95 -5.16
N LEU A 228 2.13 49.04 -5.18
CA LEU A 228 1.88 48.15 -6.31
C LEU A 228 1.57 48.92 -7.60
N ARG A 229 0.89 50.07 -7.50
CA ARG A 229 0.61 50.94 -8.66
C ARG A 229 1.81 51.69 -9.23
N THR A 230 2.99 51.62 -8.58
CA THR A 230 4.20 52.26 -9.11
C THR A 230 4.78 51.55 -10.32
N VAL A 231 4.49 50.25 -10.46
CA VAL A 231 5.06 49.40 -11.52
C VAL A 231 4.00 49.00 -12.54
N GLY A 232 4.44 48.64 -13.76
CA GLY A 232 3.54 48.12 -14.79
C GLY A 232 3.13 46.67 -14.57
N ARG A 233 3.84 45.93 -13.70
CA ARG A 233 3.53 44.53 -13.41
C ARG A 233 3.38 44.28 -11.89
N ALA A 234 2.17 44.44 -11.37
CA ALA A 234 1.87 44.23 -9.95
C ALA A 234 1.18 42.87 -9.69
N ARG A 235 1.54 42.19 -8.59
CA ARG A 235 0.91 40.94 -8.16
C ARG A 235 0.61 40.98 -6.67
N ALA A 236 -0.58 40.50 -6.32
CA ALA A 236 -1.00 40.38 -4.94
C ALA A 236 -0.69 38.96 -4.44
N LEU A 237 0.16 38.84 -3.42
CA LEU A 237 0.54 37.56 -2.82
C LEU A 237 -0.15 37.45 -1.45
N ASN A 238 -0.88 36.37 -1.20
CA ASN A 238 -1.64 36.17 0.04
C ASN A 238 -2.55 37.36 0.44
N PRO A 239 -3.26 38.04 -0.48
CA PRO A 239 -3.90 39.31 -0.18
C PRO A 239 -4.96 39.21 0.91
N GLY A 240 -4.98 40.23 1.79
CA GLY A 240 -6.11 40.50 2.67
C GLY A 240 -7.37 40.89 1.89
N ARG A 241 -8.50 41.06 2.61
CA ARG A 241 -9.79 41.42 1.97
C ARG A 241 -9.71 42.72 1.18
N GLY A 242 -9.01 43.73 1.70
CA GLY A 242 -8.83 45.03 1.04
C GLY A 242 -8.01 44.94 -0.24
N LEU A 243 -6.82 44.30 -0.19
CA LEU A 243 -5.98 44.13 -1.37
C LEU A 243 -6.65 43.20 -2.42
N THR A 244 -7.44 42.22 -1.99
CA THR A 244 -8.22 41.37 -2.92
C THR A 244 -9.20 42.22 -3.75
N ALA A 245 -9.86 43.20 -3.14
CA ALA A 245 -10.76 44.11 -3.85
C ALA A 245 -9.98 45.01 -4.83
N ALA A 246 -8.83 45.55 -4.42
CA ALA A 246 -7.96 46.34 -5.27
C ALA A 246 -7.39 45.53 -6.46
N ALA A 247 -6.92 44.31 -6.22
CA ALA A 247 -6.41 43.42 -7.26
C ALA A 247 -7.49 43.11 -8.31
N ARG A 248 -8.74 42.90 -7.89
CA ARG A 248 -9.88 42.77 -8.83
C ARG A 248 -10.12 44.05 -9.63
N HIS A 249 -10.06 45.21 -8.98
CA HIS A 249 -10.28 46.49 -9.63
C HIS A 249 -9.20 46.82 -10.67
N TYR A 250 -7.93 46.60 -10.33
CA TYR A 250 -6.78 46.86 -11.21
C TYR A 250 -6.38 45.66 -12.08
N SER A 251 -7.14 44.56 -12.03
CA SER A 251 -6.85 43.31 -12.75
C SER A 251 -5.45 42.73 -12.48
N TRP A 252 -4.98 42.83 -11.24
CA TRP A 252 -3.71 42.24 -10.83
C TRP A 252 -3.86 40.74 -10.57
N PRO A 253 -2.90 39.92 -11.02
CA PRO A 253 -2.82 38.52 -10.63
C PRO A 253 -2.77 38.37 -9.10
N VAL A 254 -3.48 37.35 -8.59
CA VAL A 254 -3.50 37.00 -7.18
C VAL A 254 -2.91 35.61 -7.01
N ALA A 255 -1.95 35.42 -6.11
CA ALA A 255 -1.47 34.09 -5.75
C ALA A 255 -1.59 33.85 -4.25
N HIS A 256 -1.83 32.61 -3.85
CA HIS A 256 -1.91 32.20 -2.46
C HIS A 256 -0.83 31.14 -2.18
N PHE A 257 0.11 31.50 -1.31
CA PHE A 257 1.12 30.59 -0.79
C PHE A 257 0.59 29.86 0.44
N ARG A 258 1.17 28.71 0.73
CA ARG A 258 0.70 27.88 1.83
C ARG A 258 1.16 28.47 3.17
N ARG A 259 0.22 28.94 4.00
CA ARG A 259 0.51 29.47 5.36
C ARG A 259 1.32 28.47 6.19
N ARG A 260 2.32 28.96 6.93
CA ARG A 260 3.23 28.16 7.77
C ARG A 260 3.22 28.67 9.21
N GLY A 261 3.17 27.75 10.16
CA GLY A 261 3.41 28.05 11.58
C GLY A 261 2.18 28.21 12.48
N THR A 262 0.95 28.03 11.97
CA THR A 262 -0.20 27.78 12.86
C THR A 262 -0.30 26.30 13.14
N THR A 263 0.09 25.86 14.34
CA THR A 263 -0.20 24.50 14.83
C THR A 263 -1.71 24.29 14.84
N SER A 264 -2.25 23.61 13.83
CA SER A 264 -3.61 23.10 13.90
C SER A 264 -3.66 22.01 14.98
N PRO A 265 -4.72 21.95 15.82
CA PRO A 265 -4.93 20.82 16.72
C PRO A 265 -4.85 19.46 15.99
N VAL A 266 -5.24 19.45 14.71
CA VAL A 266 -5.14 18.28 13.83
C VAL A 266 -3.67 17.93 13.53
N ASP A 267 -2.80 18.92 13.28
CA ASP A 267 -1.38 18.69 13.00
C ASP A 267 -0.63 18.20 14.25
N LEU A 268 -1.01 18.69 15.43
CA LEU A 268 -0.50 18.17 16.70
C LEU A 268 -0.91 16.71 16.92
N ALA A 269 -2.21 16.40 16.77
CA ALA A 269 -2.71 15.03 16.91
C ALA A 269 -2.04 14.08 15.90
N ARG A 270 -1.87 14.52 14.65
CA ARG A 270 -1.21 13.77 13.58
C ARG A 270 0.28 13.55 13.87
N THR A 271 0.97 14.56 14.39
CA THR A 271 2.38 14.43 14.79
C THR A 271 2.53 13.43 15.94
N VAL A 272 1.67 13.50 16.96
CA VAL A 272 1.66 12.54 18.06
C VAL A 272 1.38 11.12 17.55
N ALA A 273 0.41 10.97 16.64
CA ALA A 273 0.11 9.69 16.00
C ALA A 273 1.29 9.18 15.15
N GLY A 274 1.97 10.05 14.41
CA GLY A 274 3.17 9.72 13.62
C GLY A 274 4.34 9.25 14.49
N VAL A 275 4.65 9.98 15.57
CA VAL A 275 5.68 9.58 16.55
C VAL A 275 5.28 8.25 17.22
N GLY A 276 4.02 8.11 17.61
CA GLY A 276 3.48 6.88 18.17
C GLY A 276 3.58 5.69 17.20
N GLY A 277 3.28 5.90 15.91
CA GLY A 277 3.44 4.92 14.85
C GLY A 277 4.88 4.51 14.61
N MET A 278 5.81 5.47 14.68
CA MET A 278 7.23 5.19 14.56
C MET A 278 7.75 4.33 15.71
N VAL A 279 7.47 4.72 16.95
CA VAL A 279 7.89 3.97 18.16
C VAL A 279 7.20 2.61 18.23
N GLY A 280 5.89 2.59 17.99
CA GLY A 280 5.08 1.37 17.97
C GLY A 280 5.52 0.41 16.87
N GLY A 281 5.72 0.89 15.64
CA GLY A 281 6.22 0.10 14.52
C GLY A 281 7.60 -0.50 14.80
N PHE A 282 8.52 0.28 15.38
CA PHE A 282 9.83 -0.22 15.78
C PHE A 282 9.73 -1.33 16.83
N ALA A 283 8.93 -1.11 17.89
CA ALA A 283 8.73 -2.09 18.96
C ALA A 283 8.05 -3.37 18.45
N THR A 284 7.03 -3.24 17.61
CA THR A 284 6.36 -4.37 16.96
C THR A 284 7.33 -5.15 16.07
N GLY A 285 8.12 -4.47 15.23
CA GLY A 285 9.11 -5.15 14.39
C GLY A 285 10.18 -5.88 15.18
N LEU A 286 10.63 -5.32 16.32
CA LEU A 286 11.53 -6.01 17.24
C LEU A 286 10.88 -7.26 17.86
N ALA A 287 9.65 -7.14 18.37
CA ALA A 287 8.95 -8.26 18.99
C ALA A 287 8.69 -9.40 18.00
N VAL A 288 8.28 -9.03 16.78
CA VAL A 288 8.01 -9.97 15.68
C VAL A 288 9.29 -10.62 15.16
N GLY A 289 10.35 -9.85 14.92
CA GLY A 289 11.61 -10.39 14.41
C GLY A 289 12.42 -11.17 15.44
N ALA A 290 12.24 -10.93 16.75
CA ALA A 290 12.86 -11.73 17.80
C ALA A 290 12.40 -13.20 17.78
N LEU A 291 11.22 -13.50 17.21
CA LEU A 291 10.73 -14.87 17.00
C LEU A 291 11.50 -15.62 15.90
N GLY A 292 12.17 -14.91 14.99
CA GLY A 292 12.94 -15.47 13.87
C GLY A 292 14.40 -15.79 14.19
N GLY A 293 14.88 -15.53 15.42
CA GLY A 293 16.22 -15.89 15.87
C GLY A 293 17.36 -14.94 15.45
N SER A 294 17.12 -13.97 14.57
CA SER A 294 18.13 -12.97 14.13
C SER A 294 17.84 -11.58 14.68
N ARG A 295 18.78 -11.05 15.50
CA ARG A 295 18.71 -9.66 16.01
C ARG A 295 18.68 -8.63 14.88
N ARG A 296 19.37 -8.89 13.76
CA ARG A 296 19.48 -7.94 12.65
C ARG A 296 18.17 -7.83 11.87
N GLU A 297 17.54 -8.96 11.58
CA GLU A 297 16.23 -8.99 10.91
C GLU A 297 15.16 -8.29 11.74
N ALA A 298 15.20 -8.45 13.07
CA ALA A 298 14.29 -7.76 13.98
C ALA A 298 14.46 -6.23 13.94
N VAL A 299 15.70 -5.75 13.88
CA VAL A 299 16.00 -4.32 13.78
C VAL A 299 15.58 -3.77 12.41
N ASP A 300 15.89 -4.47 11.32
CA ASP A 300 15.54 -4.02 9.97
C ASP A 300 14.02 -4.01 9.73
N LEU A 301 13.30 -5.00 10.25
CA LEU A 301 11.83 -4.99 10.28
C LEU A 301 11.29 -3.84 11.13
N GLY A 302 11.89 -3.59 12.31
CA GLY A 302 11.55 -2.46 13.17
C GLY A 302 11.71 -1.12 12.46
N ILE A 303 12.83 -0.89 11.77
CA ILE A 303 13.08 0.33 10.99
C ILE A 303 12.04 0.49 9.88
N THR A 304 11.75 -0.59 9.15
CA THR A 304 10.75 -0.59 8.08
C THR A 304 9.37 -0.18 8.59
N LEU A 305 8.87 -0.85 9.63
CA LEU A 305 7.55 -0.57 10.19
C LEU A 305 7.48 0.82 10.82
N ALA A 306 8.56 1.28 11.46
CA ALA A 306 8.65 2.62 12.02
C ALA A 306 8.55 3.71 10.92
N GLY A 307 9.26 3.53 9.81
CA GLY A 307 9.20 4.43 8.65
C GLY A 307 7.82 4.46 8.01
N GLU A 308 7.21 3.28 7.83
CA GLU A 308 5.93 3.14 7.14
C GLU A 308 4.75 3.63 7.99
N LEU A 309 4.61 3.17 9.24
CA LEU A 309 3.54 3.61 10.15
C LEU A 309 3.72 5.07 10.56
N GLY A 310 4.95 5.48 10.87
CA GLY A 310 5.25 6.85 11.27
C GLY A 310 4.91 7.86 10.18
N SER A 311 5.26 7.57 8.92
CA SER A 311 4.94 8.45 7.79
C SER A 311 3.45 8.45 7.46
N ALA A 312 2.79 7.29 7.46
CA ALA A 312 1.36 7.18 7.18
C ALA A 312 0.53 7.97 8.20
N LEU A 313 0.80 7.78 9.49
CA LEU A 313 0.10 8.50 10.56
C LEU A 313 0.50 9.97 10.64
N ALA A 314 1.73 10.35 10.24
CA ALA A 314 2.15 11.74 10.10
C ALA A 314 1.56 12.44 8.85
N GLY A 315 0.93 11.71 7.92
CA GLY A 315 0.43 12.25 6.66
C GLY A 315 1.54 12.64 5.67
N VAL A 316 2.68 11.97 5.75
CA VAL A 316 3.85 12.19 4.90
C VAL A 316 3.96 11.10 3.84
N ARG A 317 4.02 11.49 2.58
CA ARG A 317 4.27 10.59 1.43
C ARG A 317 5.64 10.90 0.83
N LEU A 318 6.25 9.92 0.15
CA LEU A 318 7.48 10.14 -0.60
C LEU A 318 7.17 10.04 -2.10
N ASP A 319 7.75 10.94 -2.87
CA ASP A 319 7.85 10.87 -4.33
C ASP A 319 9.32 10.65 -4.67
N VAL A 320 9.68 9.45 -5.11
CA VAL A 320 11.06 8.98 -5.23
C VAL A 320 11.41 8.72 -6.69
N GLN A 321 12.46 9.38 -7.18
CA GLN A 321 13.09 9.10 -8.47
C GLN A 321 14.48 8.49 -8.24
N GLY A 322 14.88 7.55 -9.11
CA GLY A 322 16.17 6.84 -9.00
C GLY A 322 16.22 5.75 -7.93
N ALA A 323 15.07 5.23 -7.49
CA ALA A 323 14.98 4.26 -6.40
C ALA A 323 15.81 2.98 -6.63
N GLU A 324 16.03 2.60 -7.89
CA GLU A 324 16.91 1.50 -8.31
C GLU A 324 18.33 1.61 -7.75
N HIS A 325 18.85 2.83 -7.56
CA HIS A 325 20.19 3.03 -7.02
C HIS A 325 20.31 2.69 -5.53
N LEU A 326 19.17 2.59 -4.79
CA LEU A 326 19.14 2.18 -3.39
C LEU A 326 19.50 0.70 -3.16
N ALA A 327 19.44 -0.11 -4.23
CA ALA A 327 19.89 -1.50 -4.23
C ALA A 327 21.42 -1.62 -4.14
N THR A 328 22.16 -0.54 -4.40
CA THR A 328 23.63 -0.49 -4.26
C THR A 328 24.02 -0.59 -2.79
N ARG A 329 24.36 -1.80 -2.34
CA ARG A 329 24.71 -2.09 -0.94
C ARG A 329 25.83 -3.14 -0.88
N PRO A 330 26.78 -3.02 0.07
CA PRO A 330 26.94 -1.92 1.03
C PRO A 330 27.39 -0.63 0.34
N ALA A 331 26.91 0.51 0.82
CA ALA A 331 27.27 1.84 0.32
C ALA A 331 27.23 2.89 1.42
N VAL A 332 27.83 4.06 1.15
CA VAL A 332 27.64 5.27 1.96
C VAL A 332 26.54 6.12 1.32
N PHE A 333 25.35 6.11 1.92
CA PHE A 333 24.23 6.97 1.54
C PHE A 333 24.43 8.38 2.11
N LEU A 334 24.66 9.36 1.25
CA LEU A 334 24.74 10.76 1.65
C LEU A 334 23.38 11.43 1.48
N PHE A 335 22.96 12.27 2.42
CA PHE A 335 21.73 13.06 2.27
C PHE A 335 21.92 14.49 2.75
N ASN A 336 21.27 15.47 2.10
CA ASN A 336 21.24 16.84 2.60
C ASN A 336 20.29 16.96 3.79
N HIS A 337 20.70 17.69 4.83
CA HIS A 337 20.04 17.62 6.13
C HIS A 337 19.31 18.92 6.47
N GLN A 338 18.00 18.93 6.27
CA GLN A 338 17.16 20.12 6.46
C GLN A 338 16.19 20.00 7.64
N SER A 339 15.79 18.77 8.01
CA SER A 339 14.71 18.55 8.97
C SER A 339 14.98 17.42 9.97
N GLN A 340 14.23 17.39 11.08
CA GLN A 340 14.13 16.17 11.90
C GLN A 340 13.34 15.07 11.19
N LEU A 341 12.46 15.46 10.26
CA LEU A 341 11.69 14.55 9.41
C LEU A 341 12.59 13.67 8.53
N ASP A 342 13.82 14.11 8.24
CA ASP A 342 14.79 13.37 7.44
C ASP A 342 15.01 11.95 7.99
N VAL A 343 15.01 11.75 9.31
CA VAL A 343 15.17 10.41 9.94
C VAL A 343 14.00 9.49 9.57
N LEU A 344 12.77 10.00 9.60
CA LEU A 344 11.58 9.24 9.20
C LEU A 344 11.58 8.94 7.71
N VAL A 345 11.99 9.91 6.89
CA VAL A 345 12.12 9.77 5.43
C VAL A 345 13.13 8.67 5.11
N LEU A 346 14.31 8.68 5.75
CA LEU A 346 15.35 7.67 5.54
C LEU A 346 14.92 6.27 6.02
N ALA A 347 14.25 6.16 7.16
CA ALA A 347 13.70 4.89 7.63
C ALA A 347 12.72 4.28 6.62
N LYS A 348 11.83 5.11 6.05
CA LYS A 348 10.87 4.71 5.01
C LYS A 348 11.54 4.40 3.67
N LEU A 349 12.55 5.18 3.29
CA LEU A 349 13.25 5.07 2.01
C LEU A 349 14.16 3.83 1.96
N LEU A 350 14.94 3.60 3.02
CA LEU A 350 15.98 2.55 3.05
C LEU A 350 15.49 1.21 3.61
N ARG A 351 14.41 1.17 4.39
CA ARG A 351 13.75 -0.08 4.86
C ARG A 351 14.66 -1.10 5.60
N GLY A 352 15.79 -0.65 6.16
CA GLY A 352 16.75 -1.51 6.89
C GLY A 352 18.08 -1.69 6.14
N GLY A 353 18.99 -2.52 6.68
CA GLY A 353 20.31 -2.78 6.10
C GLY A 353 21.29 -1.60 6.17
N PHE A 354 21.02 -0.62 7.04
CA PHE A 354 21.90 0.53 7.26
C PHE A 354 22.09 0.83 8.75
N THR A 355 23.10 1.65 9.04
CA THR A 355 23.31 2.39 10.30
C THR A 355 23.58 3.86 9.97
N GLY A 356 23.57 4.75 10.96
CA GLY A 356 23.81 6.18 10.76
C GLY A 356 24.68 6.81 11.84
N VAL A 357 24.92 8.12 11.68
CA VAL A 357 25.67 8.94 12.63
C VAL A 357 24.77 10.02 13.22
N ALA A 358 24.66 10.07 14.55
CA ALA A 358 23.79 11.00 15.29
C ALA A 358 24.57 11.84 16.32
N LYS A 359 23.95 12.94 16.77
CA LYS A 359 24.50 13.82 17.82
C LYS A 359 24.50 13.10 19.18
N LYS A 360 25.59 13.18 19.95
CA LYS A 360 25.74 12.48 21.24
C LYS A 360 24.59 12.70 22.24
N GLU A 361 24.00 13.88 22.27
CA GLU A 361 22.91 14.24 23.17
C GLU A 361 21.61 13.48 22.86
N LEU A 362 21.43 13.00 21.62
CA LEU A 362 20.28 12.18 21.24
C LEU A 362 20.30 10.78 21.88
N ALA A 363 21.45 10.33 22.38
CA ALA A 363 21.54 9.08 23.13
C ALA A 363 20.74 9.12 24.45
N ARG A 364 20.49 10.33 24.99
CA ARG A 364 19.76 10.54 26.24
C ARG A 364 18.26 10.78 26.05
N THR A 365 17.78 10.86 24.81
CA THR A 365 16.35 11.06 24.53
C THR A 365 15.58 9.76 24.83
N PRO A 366 14.56 9.78 25.72
CA PRO A 366 13.76 8.60 26.04
C PRO A 366 13.12 7.98 24.77
N GLY A 367 13.13 6.65 24.67
CA GLY A 367 12.66 5.90 23.49
C GLY A 367 13.66 5.91 22.33
N PHE A 368 13.94 7.09 21.77
CA PHE A 368 14.85 7.26 20.62
C PHE A 368 16.28 6.77 20.90
N GLY A 369 16.82 7.03 22.09
CA GLY A 369 18.16 6.59 22.48
C GLY A 369 18.30 5.07 22.61
N LEU A 370 17.21 4.34 22.86
CA LEU A 370 17.20 2.87 22.82
C LEU A 370 17.14 2.36 21.38
N ALA A 371 16.25 2.92 20.56
CA ALA A 371 16.12 2.55 19.15
C ALA A 371 17.42 2.75 18.36
N PHE A 372 18.08 3.91 18.54
CA PHE A 372 19.36 4.19 17.90
C PHE A 372 20.50 3.26 18.34
N ARG A 373 20.53 2.85 19.62
CA ARG A 373 21.51 1.86 20.09
C ARG A 373 21.25 0.47 19.51
N LEU A 374 19.98 0.07 19.40
CA LEU A 374 19.61 -1.21 18.79
C LEU A 374 19.91 -1.24 17.29
N ALA A 375 19.77 -0.10 16.61
CA ALA A 375 20.14 0.11 15.21
C ALA A 375 21.65 0.38 14.98
N ASP A 376 22.48 0.26 16.03
CA ASP A 376 23.94 0.46 15.98
C ASP A 376 24.37 1.85 15.46
N VAL A 377 23.59 2.90 15.73
CA VAL A 377 23.88 4.28 15.33
C VAL A 377 25.09 4.82 16.10
N ALA A 378 26.08 5.36 15.39
CA ALA A 378 27.26 5.97 15.98
C ALA A 378 26.95 7.37 16.53
N PHE A 379 27.27 7.62 17.80
CA PHE A 379 27.06 8.91 18.46
C PHE A 379 28.35 9.74 18.47
N VAL A 380 28.30 10.92 17.85
CA VAL A 380 29.46 11.80 17.66
C VAL A 380 29.30 13.09 18.44
N ASP A 381 30.37 13.50 19.12
CA ASP A 381 30.54 14.88 19.62
C ASP A 381 31.12 15.74 18.49
N ARG A 382 30.36 16.76 18.08
CA ARG A 382 30.72 17.61 16.93
C ARG A 382 31.67 18.76 17.32
N GLY A 383 31.96 18.94 18.62
CA GLY A 383 32.90 19.93 19.13
C GLY A 383 34.35 19.45 19.19
N ASP A 384 34.60 18.16 18.99
CA ASP A 384 35.93 17.54 19.06
C ASP A 384 36.24 16.76 17.77
N PRO A 385 37.08 17.30 16.86
CA PRO A 385 37.42 16.69 15.58
C PRO A 385 38.09 15.31 15.70
N GLU A 386 38.94 15.11 16.71
CA GLU A 386 39.65 13.84 16.94
C GLU A 386 38.68 12.76 17.42
N GLN A 387 37.77 13.13 18.32
CA GLN A 387 36.71 12.23 18.79
C GLN A 387 35.72 11.87 17.66
N ALA A 388 35.41 12.82 16.77
CA ALA A 388 34.56 12.58 15.61
C ALA A 388 35.20 11.59 14.62
N ARG A 389 36.53 11.60 14.45
CA ARG A 389 37.25 10.67 13.59
C ARG A 389 37.26 9.25 14.16
N ARG A 390 37.58 9.09 15.46
CA ARG A 390 37.55 7.77 16.14
C ARG A 390 36.15 7.15 16.18
N ALA A 391 35.11 7.97 16.26
CA ALA A 391 33.73 7.49 16.28
C ALA A 391 33.24 6.93 14.92
N LEU A 392 34.00 7.12 13.84
CA LEU A 392 33.69 6.60 12.51
C LEU A 392 34.42 5.27 12.16
N GLU A 393 35.46 4.88 12.90
CA GLU A 393 36.17 3.60 12.70
C GLU A 393 35.23 2.37 12.76
N PRO A 394 34.30 2.26 13.73
CA PRO A 394 33.33 1.16 13.76
C PRO A 394 32.43 1.11 12.51
N ALA A 395 32.19 2.25 11.86
CA ALA A 395 31.34 2.32 10.67
C ALA A 395 32.01 1.67 9.44
N VAL A 396 33.34 1.79 9.31
CA VAL A 396 34.12 1.09 8.26
C VAL A 396 33.96 -0.42 8.40
N GLN A 397 34.03 -0.93 9.64
CA GLN A 397 33.87 -2.36 9.91
C GLN A 397 32.45 -2.85 9.57
N ARG A 398 31.42 -2.07 9.93
CA ARG A 398 30.02 -2.41 9.57
C ARG A 398 29.77 -2.41 8.05
N LEU A 399 30.40 -1.49 7.31
CA LEU A 399 30.35 -1.49 5.85
C LEU A 399 30.94 -2.77 5.26
N LYS A 400 32.07 -3.25 5.80
CA LYS A 400 32.69 -4.53 5.41
C LYS A 400 31.83 -5.75 5.76
N GLU A 401 31.00 -5.64 6.79
CA GLU A 401 29.99 -6.64 7.18
C GLU A 401 28.69 -6.55 6.36
N GLY A 402 28.63 -5.68 5.34
CA GLY A 402 27.48 -5.54 4.44
C GLY A 402 26.42 -4.53 4.90
N ILE A 403 26.65 -3.80 6.01
CA ILE A 403 25.71 -2.80 6.54
C ILE A 403 26.06 -1.42 5.98
N SER A 404 25.13 -0.79 5.26
CA SER A 404 25.33 0.53 4.67
C SER A 404 25.39 1.65 5.72
N LEU A 405 26.02 2.77 5.40
CA LEU A 405 26.14 3.91 6.29
C LEU A 405 25.36 5.11 5.75
N VAL A 406 24.50 5.72 6.54
CA VAL A 406 23.78 6.95 6.17
C VAL A 406 24.31 8.16 6.94
N VAL A 407 24.74 9.20 6.21
CA VAL A 407 25.36 10.39 6.81
C VAL A 407 24.93 11.66 6.10
N ALA A 408 24.70 12.71 6.89
CA ALA A 408 24.58 14.08 6.39
C ALA A 408 25.97 14.73 6.33
N PRO A 409 26.55 14.98 5.14
CA PRO A 409 27.92 15.48 5.02
C PRO A 409 28.07 16.92 5.52
N GLU A 410 26.99 17.70 5.61
CA GLU A 410 26.96 19.06 6.15
C GLU A 410 27.23 19.11 7.67
N GLY A 411 26.92 18.03 8.39
CA GLY A 411 27.13 17.91 9.83
C GLY A 411 26.21 18.76 10.71
N THR A 412 25.40 19.68 10.19
CA THR A 412 24.33 20.42 10.90
C THR A 412 23.24 20.84 9.93
N ARG A 413 22.00 21.02 10.41
CA ARG A 413 20.90 21.56 9.60
C ARG A 413 21.11 23.04 9.32
N THR A 414 20.94 23.51 8.09
CA THR A 414 20.93 24.95 7.79
C THR A 414 19.61 25.61 8.22
N ALA A 415 19.63 26.92 8.44
CA ALA A 415 18.43 27.70 8.75
C ALA A 415 17.73 28.21 7.48
N THR A 416 18.21 27.81 6.31
CA THR A 416 17.64 28.15 5.00
C THR A 416 17.73 26.92 4.10
N PRO A 417 17.03 26.87 2.96
CA PRO A 417 17.14 25.74 2.02
C PRO A 417 18.52 25.57 1.38
N THR A 418 19.48 26.45 1.68
CA THR A 418 20.84 26.39 1.14
C THR A 418 21.63 25.20 1.68
N LEU A 419 22.44 24.60 0.80
CA LEU A 419 23.29 23.45 1.09
C LEU A 419 24.65 23.90 1.63
N ALA A 420 24.98 23.48 2.85
CA ALA A 420 26.26 23.81 3.48
C ALA A 420 27.46 23.06 2.84
N PRO A 421 28.71 23.47 3.14
CA PRO A 421 29.90 22.73 2.71
C PRO A 421 29.92 21.30 3.26
N PHE A 422 30.40 20.36 2.44
CA PHE A 422 30.49 18.95 2.81
C PHE A 422 31.78 18.65 3.57
N LYS A 423 31.67 17.92 4.69
CA LYS A 423 32.81 17.45 5.47
C LYS A 423 33.37 16.15 4.88
N LYS A 424 34.70 16.00 4.90
CA LYS A 424 35.43 14.86 4.30
C LYS A 424 35.22 13.50 4.99
N GLY A 425 34.72 13.47 6.23
CA GLY A 425 34.70 12.26 7.06
C GLY A 425 33.98 11.06 6.43
N ALA A 426 32.80 11.27 5.83
CA ALA A 426 32.04 10.19 5.20
C ALA A 426 32.71 9.66 3.92
N PHE A 427 33.42 10.52 3.20
CA PHE A 427 34.16 10.17 1.98
C PHE A 427 35.39 9.31 2.31
N HIS A 428 36.12 9.65 3.38
CA HIS A 428 37.20 8.81 3.89
C HIS A 428 36.70 7.41 4.30
N VAL A 429 35.54 7.33 4.96
CA VAL A 429 34.94 6.04 5.34
C VAL A 429 34.58 5.20 4.11
N ALA A 430 34.02 5.81 3.07
CA ALA A 430 33.71 5.12 1.81
C ALA A 430 34.97 4.58 1.13
N MET A 431 36.03 5.40 1.05
CA MET A 431 37.33 4.99 0.47
C MET A 431 37.98 3.85 1.28
N GLN A 432 37.99 3.93 2.61
CA GLN A 432 38.59 2.90 3.48
C GLN A 432 37.83 1.57 3.45
N ALA A 433 36.52 1.61 3.24
CA ALA A 433 35.69 0.43 3.10
C ALA A 433 35.67 -0.13 1.67
N GLY A 434 36.11 0.63 0.66
CA GLY A 434 36.06 0.23 -0.75
C GLY A 434 34.63 0.14 -1.28
N VAL A 435 33.75 1.06 -0.85
CA VAL A 435 32.31 1.05 -1.21
C VAL A 435 31.93 2.34 -1.94
N PRO A 436 30.92 2.32 -2.83
CA PRO A 436 30.46 3.50 -3.52
C PRO A 436 29.70 4.46 -2.59
N ILE A 437 29.62 5.72 -3.01
CA ILE A 437 28.80 6.75 -2.39
C ILE A 437 27.50 6.89 -3.19
N VAL A 438 26.34 6.83 -2.53
CA VAL A 438 25.04 7.03 -3.19
C VAL A 438 24.42 8.35 -2.71
N PRO A 439 24.35 9.39 -3.56
CA PRO A 439 23.75 10.66 -3.18
C PRO A 439 22.21 10.58 -3.13
N ILE A 440 21.61 11.00 -2.02
CA ILE A 440 20.17 11.14 -1.82
C ILE A 440 19.87 12.63 -1.63
N VAL A 441 19.21 13.23 -2.61
CA VAL A 441 18.79 14.63 -2.56
C VAL A 441 17.35 14.70 -2.06
N LEU A 442 17.14 15.30 -0.90
CA LEU A 442 15.86 15.58 -0.29
C LEU A 442 15.46 17.02 -0.61
N ARG A 443 14.31 17.21 -1.26
CA ARG A 443 13.69 18.52 -1.45
C ARG A 443 12.47 18.61 -0.53
N ASN A 444 12.24 19.80 -0.01
CA ASN A 444 11.08 20.21 0.79
C ASN A 444 10.89 19.56 2.17
N THR A 445 11.82 18.75 2.71
CA THR A 445 11.64 18.17 4.07
C THR A 445 11.56 19.25 5.15
N GLY A 446 12.36 20.31 5.03
CA GLY A 446 12.28 21.50 5.89
C GLY A 446 10.94 22.21 5.77
N GLU A 447 10.25 22.11 4.64
CA GLU A 447 8.93 22.71 4.41
C GLU A 447 7.81 22.01 5.18
N LEU A 448 7.93 20.69 5.37
CA LEU A 448 6.97 19.89 6.12
C LEU A 448 7.25 19.92 7.62
N MET A 449 8.51 20.09 8.03
CA MET A 449 8.89 20.26 9.42
C MET A 449 10.16 21.10 9.52
N TRP A 450 9.98 22.39 9.82
CA TRP A 450 11.09 23.33 9.91
C TRP A 450 12.05 23.02 11.08
N ARG A 451 13.27 23.55 11.01
CA ARG A 451 14.24 23.47 12.10
C ARG A 451 13.64 24.09 13.38
N GLY A 452 13.49 23.27 14.42
CA GLY A 452 12.93 23.67 15.71
C GLY A 452 11.41 23.53 15.84
N ALA A 453 10.71 23.18 14.76
CA ALA A 453 9.28 22.87 14.82
C ALA A 453 9.03 21.60 15.65
N THR A 454 7.92 21.58 16.37
CA THR A 454 7.47 20.42 17.18
C THR A 454 6.35 19.62 16.49
N THR A 455 5.84 20.10 15.35
CA THR A 455 4.76 19.46 14.58
C THR A 455 5.15 19.27 13.12
N VAL A 456 4.65 18.20 12.51
CA VAL A 456 4.81 17.86 11.09
C VAL A 456 3.55 18.26 10.32
N SER A 457 3.72 18.99 9.22
CA SER A 457 2.66 19.28 8.27
C SER A 457 2.51 18.14 7.24
N PRO A 458 1.29 17.76 6.87
CA PRO A 458 1.06 16.69 5.89
C PRO A 458 1.48 17.15 4.49
N GLY A 459 2.10 16.26 3.73
CA GLY A 459 2.66 16.61 2.43
C GLY A 459 3.41 15.46 1.75
N VAL A 460 4.01 15.78 0.61
CA VAL A 460 4.85 14.88 -0.18
C VAL A 460 6.29 15.37 -0.07
N VAL A 461 7.19 14.52 0.42
CA VAL A 461 8.62 14.73 0.35
C VAL A 461 9.13 14.26 -1.00
N GLN A 462 9.81 15.13 -1.72
CA GLN A 462 10.42 14.77 -3.01
C GLN A 462 11.85 14.29 -2.80
N VAL A 463 12.18 13.14 -3.35
CA VAL A 463 13.46 12.46 -3.19
C VAL A 463 14.03 12.11 -4.55
N ARG A 464 15.29 12.48 -4.79
CA ARG A 464 16.07 12.02 -5.94
C ARG A 464 17.28 11.26 -5.45
N VAL A 465 17.37 9.98 -5.80
CA VAL A 465 18.54 9.16 -5.55
C VAL A 465 19.38 9.20 -6.82
N LEU A 466 20.61 9.67 -6.72
CA LEU A 466 21.50 9.84 -7.87
C LEU A 466 22.32 8.56 -8.11
N PRO A 467 22.88 8.38 -9.32
CA PRO A 467 23.75 7.25 -9.63
C PRO A 467 24.91 7.11 -8.62
N PRO A 468 25.28 5.87 -8.25
CA PRO A 468 26.40 5.62 -7.36
C PRO A 468 27.70 6.22 -7.89
N VAL A 469 28.47 6.85 -7.00
CA VAL A 469 29.79 7.39 -7.29
C VAL A 469 30.82 6.37 -6.81
N PRO A 470 31.55 5.69 -7.72
CA PRO A 470 32.59 4.75 -7.33
C PRO A 470 33.74 5.51 -6.65
N THR A 471 34.30 4.90 -5.61
CA THR A 471 35.45 5.44 -4.86
C THR A 471 36.77 4.79 -5.27
N ASP A 472 36.73 3.86 -6.23
CA ASP A 472 37.90 3.19 -6.77
C ASP A 472 38.89 4.20 -7.38
N GLY A 473 40.15 4.13 -6.95
CA GLY A 473 41.20 5.02 -7.44
C GLY A 473 41.21 6.43 -6.84
N TRP A 474 40.33 6.75 -5.89
CA TRP A 474 40.40 8.01 -5.15
C TRP A 474 41.62 8.01 -4.21
N THR A 475 42.27 9.17 -4.08
CA THR A 475 43.41 9.41 -3.21
C THR A 475 43.09 10.51 -2.20
N VAL A 476 43.97 10.71 -1.20
CA VAL A 476 43.78 11.82 -0.25
C VAL A 476 44.01 13.17 -0.94
N ASP A 477 44.84 13.20 -1.98
CA ASP A 477 45.25 14.43 -2.67
C ASP A 477 44.14 14.99 -3.58
N ASP A 478 43.32 14.14 -4.22
CA ASP A 478 42.19 14.57 -5.06
C ASP A 478 40.85 14.66 -4.29
N LEU A 479 40.83 14.33 -2.99
CA LEU A 479 39.60 14.23 -2.21
C LEU A 479 38.81 15.55 -2.14
N ASP A 480 39.48 16.70 -2.07
CA ASP A 480 38.80 18.01 -2.06
C ASP A 480 37.99 18.24 -3.34
N GLU A 481 38.57 17.90 -4.49
CA GLU A 481 37.90 18.00 -5.79
C GLU A 481 36.71 17.03 -5.88
N ARG A 482 36.88 15.79 -5.41
CA ARG A 482 35.79 14.79 -5.40
C ARG A 482 34.63 15.20 -4.50
N VAL A 483 34.91 15.77 -3.33
CA VAL A 483 33.88 16.27 -2.40
C VAL A 483 33.12 17.44 -3.05
N ALA A 484 33.83 18.33 -3.75
CA ALA A 484 33.22 19.43 -4.49
C ALA A 484 32.31 18.93 -5.63
N ASP A 485 32.76 17.95 -6.45
CA ASP A 485 31.93 17.38 -7.51
C ASP A 485 30.63 16.76 -6.97
N VAL A 486 30.72 15.97 -5.89
CA VAL A 486 29.52 15.38 -5.26
C VAL A 486 28.58 16.47 -4.75
N ARG A 487 29.10 17.54 -4.12
CA ARG A 487 28.28 18.68 -3.69
C ARG A 487 27.61 19.39 -4.87
N ASP A 488 28.32 19.60 -5.96
CA ASP A 488 27.79 20.25 -7.16
C ASP A 488 26.67 19.43 -7.82
N ARG A 489 26.67 18.11 -7.68
CA ARG A 489 25.53 17.26 -8.10
C ARG A 489 24.27 17.55 -7.28
N TYR A 490 24.38 17.78 -5.97
CA TYR A 490 23.23 18.19 -5.15
C TYR A 490 22.71 19.56 -5.58
N LEU A 491 23.61 20.53 -5.76
CA LEU A 491 23.25 21.89 -6.17
C LEU A 491 22.54 21.89 -7.53
N ARG A 492 23.09 21.18 -8.52
CA ARG A 492 22.47 21.00 -9.84
C ARG A 492 21.10 20.33 -9.75
N THR A 493 20.98 19.27 -8.96
CA THR A 493 19.70 18.55 -8.77
C THR A 493 18.64 19.42 -8.11
N LEU A 494 19.02 20.20 -7.09
CA LEU A 494 18.13 21.14 -6.40
C LEU A 494 17.70 22.31 -7.30
N ALA A 495 18.60 22.77 -8.18
CA ALA A 495 18.32 23.82 -9.16
C ALA A 495 17.40 23.34 -10.31
N ASP A 496 17.66 22.16 -10.86
CA ASP A 496 16.88 21.58 -11.97
C ASP A 496 16.07 20.35 -11.52
N TRP A 497 15.10 20.58 -10.63
CA TRP A 497 14.22 19.52 -10.13
C TRP A 497 13.19 19.04 -11.18
N GLY A 498 13.02 19.77 -12.29
CA GLY A 498 11.94 19.56 -13.27
C GLY A 498 12.38 19.06 -14.64
N GLY A 499 13.69 18.91 -14.90
CA GLY A 499 14.18 18.52 -16.22
C GLY A 499 13.96 19.61 -17.26
N ARG A 500 14.31 20.86 -16.96
CA ARG A 500 14.19 21.99 -17.91
C ARG A 500 15.21 21.90 -19.08
N GLY A 501 15.98 20.81 -19.18
CA GLY A 501 17.00 20.60 -20.22
C GLY A 501 16.73 19.53 -21.28
N GLU A 502 15.82 18.56 -21.08
CA GLU A 502 15.57 17.50 -22.07
C GLU A 502 14.08 17.42 -22.39
N ARG A 503 13.72 17.85 -23.61
CA ARG A 503 12.40 17.59 -24.18
C ARG A 503 12.20 16.07 -24.28
N PRO A 504 11.03 15.54 -23.92
CA PRO A 504 10.68 14.18 -24.32
C PRO A 504 10.72 14.13 -25.84
N VAL A 505 11.54 13.25 -26.40
CA VAL A 505 11.41 12.84 -27.79
C VAL A 505 10.00 12.25 -27.90
N VAL A 506 9.14 12.92 -28.63
CA VAL A 506 7.84 12.38 -29.04
C VAL A 506 8.18 11.15 -29.88
N SER A 507 8.00 9.96 -29.31
CA SER A 507 8.04 8.72 -30.06
C SER A 507 6.93 8.80 -31.11
N GLU A 508 7.32 8.67 -32.38
CA GLU A 508 6.39 8.59 -33.51
C GLU A 508 5.37 7.47 -33.24
N GLU A 509 4.09 7.82 -33.33
CA GLU A 509 3.01 6.85 -33.31
C GLU A 509 3.21 5.85 -34.47
N PRO A 510 3.08 4.53 -34.24
CA PRO A 510 3.13 3.58 -35.35
C PRO A 510 1.91 3.84 -36.23
N THR A 511 2.17 4.11 -37.51
CA THR A 511 1.18 4.10 -38.58
C THR A 511 0.31 2.85 -38.49
N ALA A 512 -1.00 3.06 -38.53
CA ALA A 512 -2.03 2.02 -38.53
C ALA A 512 -1.83 1.05 -39.72
N GLY A 513 -1.06 -0.01 -39.48
CA GLY A 513 -1.06 -1.24 -40.26
C GLY A 513 -2.21 -2.13 -39.80
N GLU A 514 -2.83 -2.81 -40.75
CA GLU A 514 -3.99 -3.71 -40.58
C GLU A 514 -3.93 -4.48 -39.25
N ALA A 515 -4.87 -4.15 -38.35
CA ALA A 515 -4.97 -4.78 -37.06
C ALA A 515 -5.29 -6.28 -37.24
N ALA A 516 -4.33 -7.13 -36.88
CA ALA A 516 -4.60 -8.53 -36.59
C ALA A 516 -5.74 -8.61 -35.56
N PRO A 517 -6.64 -9.61 -35.65
CA PRO A 517 -7.75 -9.74 -34.72
C PRO A 517 -7.23 -9.68 -33.29
N LEU A 518 -7.78 -8.76 -32.49
CA LEU A 518 -7.41 -8.58 -31.10
C LEU A 518 -7.51 -9.94 -30.38
N PRO A 519 -6.47 -10.36 -29.64
CA PRO A 519 -6.52 -11.61 -28.90
C PRO A 519 -7.69 -11.56 -27.91
N ALA A 520 -8.40 -12.69 -27.75
CA ALA A 520 -9.49 -12.73 -26.79
C ALA A 520 -8.96 -12.43 -25.39
N PRO A 521 -9.61 -11.53 -24.63
CA PRO A 521 -9.19 -11.24 -23.28
C PRO A 521 -9.30 -12.52 -22.44
N PRO A 522 -8.32 -12.79 -21.54
CA PRO A 522 -8.40 -13.91 -20.62
C PRO A 522 -9.63 -13.78 -19.73
N LEU A 523 -10.07 -14.90 -19.16
CA LEU A 523 -11.20 -14.91 -18.24
C LEU A 523 -10.87 -14.12 -16.97
N ASP A 524 -11.85 -13.39 -16.46
CA ASP A 524 -11.80 -12.72 -15.15
C ASP A 524 -11.93 -13.73 -14.00
N TRP A 525 -11.14 -14.80 -14.05
CA TRP A 525 -11.18 -15.91 -13.12
C TRP A 525 -10.18 -15.73 -11.98
N GLY A 526 -10.67 -15.40 -10.78
CA GLY A 526 -9.79 -15.16 -9.64
C GLY A 526 -8.87 -13.96 -9.87
N SER A 527 -9.38 -12.87 -10.44
CA SER A 527 -8.59 -11.64 -10.61
C SER A 527 -8.19 -10.97 -9.31
N VAL A 528 -8.87 -11.29 -8.20
CA VAL A 528 -8.49 -10.81 -6.87
C VAL A 528 -7.10 -11.37 -6.52
N PRO A 529 -6.11 -10.49 -6.27
CA PRO A 529 -4.74 -10.92 -6.01
C PRO A 529 -4.57 -11.54 -4.62
N GLU A 530 -5.45 -11.22 -3.68
CA GLU A 530 -5.38 -11.68 -2.29
C GLU A 530 -6.28 -12.90 -2.06
N MET A 531 -5.82 -13.84 -1.25
CA MET A 531 -6.69 -14.91 -0.75
C MET A 531 -7.73 -14.34 0.19
N ASN A 532 -8.96 -14.83 0.09
CA ASN A 532 -9.94 -14.55 1.13
C ASN A 532 -9.60 -15.32 2.42
N PRO A 533 -10.26 -15.01 3.55
CA PRO A 533 -9.93 -15.65 4.83
C PRO A 533 -10.19 -17.15 4.90
N LEU A 534 -11.21 -17.66 4.18
CA LEU A 534 -11.48 -19.10 4.11
C LEU A 534 -10.38 -19.82 3.30
N GLU A 535 -9.97 -19.23 2.18
CA GLU A 535 -8.84 -19.69 1.37
C GLU A 535 -7.54 -19.71 2.18
N THR A 536 -7.28 -18.66 2.96
CA THR A 536 -6.13 -18.55 3.86
C THR A 536 -6.17 -19.64 4.94
N ALA A 537 -7.35 -19.90 5.51
CA ALA A 537 -7.51 -20.94 6.52
C ALA A 537 -7.21 -22.33 5.95
N MET A 538 -7.76 -22.68 4.79
CA MET A 538 -7.47 -23.96 4.11
C MET A 538 -5.98 -24.09 3.77
N TRP A 539 -5.39 -23.04 3.19
CA TRP A 539 -3.99 -22.98 2.81
C TRP A 539 -3.01 -23.17 3.98
N ARG A 540 -3.37 -22.70 5.18
CA ARG A 540 -2.54 -22.86 6.38
C ARG A 540 -2.85 -24.11 7.19
N ALA A 541 -4.10 -24.58 7.17
CA ALA A 541 -4.53 -25.74 7.93
C ALA A 541 -3.77 -27.01 7.50
N GLU A 542 -3.57 -27.21 6.20
CA GLU A 542 -2.84 -28.39 5.68
C GLU A 542 -1.36 -28.42 6.07
N VAL A 543 -0.74 -27.26 6.34
CA VAL A 543 0.65 -27.17 6.83
C VAL A 543 0.73 -27.65 8.27
N ALA A 544 -0.30 -27.36 9.06
CA ALA A 544 -0.35 -27.71 10.47
C ALA A 544 -0.77 -29.18 10.70
N ASP A 545 -1.66 -29.71 9.84
CA ASP A 545 -2.09 -31.11 9.89
C ASP A 545 -2.30 -31.65 8.46
N PRO A 546 -1.47 -32.61 7.99
CA PRO A 546 -1.61 -33.20 6.66
C PRO A 546 -2.97 -33.84 6.38
N ARG A 547 -3.74 -34.21 7.41
CA ARG A 547 -5.11 -34.74 7.24
C ARG A 547 -6.11 -33.66 6.80
N LEU A 548 -5.73 -32.38 6.86
CA LEU A 548 -6.55 -31.25 6.43
C LEU A 548 -6.22 -30.78 5.01
N ARG A 549 -5.47 -31.58 4.24
CA ARG A 549 -5.17 -31.32 2.82
C ARG A 549 -6.45 -31.00 2.07
N ALA A 550 -6.44 -29.87 1.37
CA ALA A 550 -7.59 -29.36 0.65
C ALA A 550 -7.49 -29.65 -0.85
N ASN A 551 -7.02 -30.83 -1.25
CA ASN A 551 -7.01 -31.23 -2.65
C ASN A 551 -8.43 -31.60 -3.10
N VAL A 552 -8.84 -31.08 -4.26
CA VAL A 552 -10.04 -31.52 -4.97
C VAL A 552 -9.65 -32.06 -6.34
N ALA A 553 -10.38 -33.05 -6.82
CA ALA A 553 -10.13 -33.64 -8.11
C ALA A 553 -11.41 -33.93 -8.89
N LEU A 554 -11.29 -33.94 -10.21
CA LEU A 554 -12.32 -34.38 -11.13
C LEU A 554 -11.74 -35.43 -12.07
N LEU A 555 -12.28 -36.64 -12.03
CA LEU A 555 -11.95 -37.72 -12.95
C LEU A 555 -12.96 -37.76 -14.10
N GLU A 556 -12.47 -37.59 -15.33
CA GLU A 556 -13.23 -37.68 -16.56
C GLU A 556 -12.90 -38.99 -17.30
N LEU A 557 -13.93 -39.72 -17.75
CA LEU A 557 -13.74 -40.88 -18.61
C LEU A 557 -13.84 -40.46 -20.07
N LEU A 558 -12.76 -40.66 -20.82
CA LEU A 558 -12.57 -40.20 -22.20
C LEU A 558 -12.72 -41.33 -23.21
N GLU A 559 -13.41 -41.04 -24.32
CA GLU A 559 -13.59 -41.96 -25.45
C GLU A 559 -13.45 -41.21 -26.79
N PRO A 560 -12.45 -41.55 -27.65
CA PRO A 560 -11.28 -42.38 -27.37
C PRO A 560 -10.27 -41.66 -26.44
N ALA A 561 -9.13 -42.30 -26.13
CA ALA A 561 -8.01 -41.61 -25.48
C ALA A 561 -7.50 -40.42 -26.34
N PRO A 562 -7.21 -39.24 -25.75
CA PRO A 562 -6.77 -38.07 -26.49
C PRO A 562 -5.32 -38.23 -26.96
N GLU A 563 -4.99 -37.59 -28.08
CA GLU A 563 -3.60 -37.45 -28.50
C GLU A 563 -2.82 -36.60 -27.48
N TRP A 564 -1.66 -37.10 -27.05
CA TRP A 564 -0.88 -36.48 -25.98
C TRP A 564 -0.50 -35.02 -26.26
N GLU A 565 0.03 -34.73 -27.45
CA GLU A 565 0.44 -33.37 -27.81
C GLU A 565 -0.76 -32.41 -27.88
N ARG A 566 -1.92 -32.90 -28.35
CA ARG A 566 -3.15 -32.12 -28.38
C ARG A 566 -3.68 -31.82 -26.98
N LEU A 567 -3.55 -32.76 -26.04
CA LEU A 567 -3.91 -32.54 -24.64
C LEU A 567 -2.98 -31.53 -23.96
N ARG A 568 -1.67 -31.61 -24.23
CA ARG A 568 -0.68 -30.63 -23.73
C ARG A 568 -0.96 -29.23 -24.27
N ALA A 569 -1.20 -29.09 -25.57
CA ALA A 569 -1.56 -27.82 -26.19
C ALA A 569 -2.84 -27.22 -25.60
N ALA A 570 -3.83 -28.06 -25.28
CA ALA A 570 -5.05 -27.61 -24.61
C ALA A 570 -4.79 -27.04 -23.21
N HIS A 571 -3.87 -27.62 -22.45
CA HIS A 571 -3.47 -27.10 -21.13
C HIS A 571 -2.67 -25.81 -21.21
N GLU A 572 -1.75 -25.72 -22.17
CA GLU A 572 -0.99 -24.49 -22.41
C GLU A 572 -1.95 -23.34 -22.73
N TRP A 573 -2.92 -23.58 -23.63
CA TRP A 573 -3.98 -22.61 -23.94
C TRP A 573 -4.83 -22.27 -22.71
N ALA A 574 -5.29 -23.28 -21.96
CA ALA A 574 -6.10 -23.07 -20.76
C ALA A 574 -5.36 -22.24 -19.70
N SER A 575 -4.05 -22.46 -19.54
CA SER A 575 -3.23 -21.74 -18.57
C SER A 575 -3.11 -20.24 -18.85
N ARG A 576 -3.24 -19.83 -20.11
CA ARG A 576 -3.26 -18.43 -20.54
C ARG A 576 -4.67 -17.83 -20.46
N MET A 577 -5.68 -18.65 -20.76
CA MET A 577 -7.08 -18.26 -20.64
C MET A 577 -7.52 -18.07 -19.17
N VAL A 578 -6.90 -18.79 -18.25
CA VAL A 578 -7.19 -18.78 -16.82
C VAL A 578 -5.93 -18.35 -16.06
N PRO A 579 -5.70 -17.05 -15.84
CA PRO A 579 -4.44 -16.55 -15.25
C PRO A 579 -4.06 -17.22 -13.93
N ARG A 580 -5.05 -17.66 -13.13
CA ARG A 580 -4.83 -18.39 -11.87
C ARG A 580 -4.04 -19.70 -12.05
N MET A 581 -4.09 -20.34 -13.22
CA MET A 581 -3.29 -21.53 -13.53
C MET A 581 -1.79 -21.23 -13.71
N ARG A 582 -1.41 -19.95 -13.81
CA ARG A 582 -0.02 -19.47 -13.83
C ARG A 582 0.36 -18.71 -12.57
N GLN A 583 -0.41 -18.86 -11.50
CA GLN A 583 -0.17 -18.16 -10.25
C GLN A 583 0.15 -19.12 -9.11
N ARG A 584 1.21 -18.79 -8.37
CA ARG A 584 1.55 -19.43 -7.10
C ARG A 584 1.18 -18.52 -5.94
N VAL A 585 1.21 -19.05 -4.72
CA VAL A 585 0.86 -18.30 -3.52
C VAL A 585 2.13 -17.82 -2.83
N VAL A 586 2.22 -16.51 -2.59
CA VAL A 586 3.23 -15.88 -1.74
C VAL A 586 2.65 -15.67 -0.36
N GLU A 587 3.17 -16.43 0.59
CA GLU A 587 2.85 -16.29 2.01
C GLU A 587 3.64 -15.12 2.62
N PRO A 588 3.01 -14.20 3.38
CA PRO A 588 3.73 -13.18 4.12
C PRO A 588 4.79 -13.79 5.06
N ALA A 589 5.77 -12.99 5.46
CA ALA A 589 6.74 -13.41 6.46
C ALA A 589 6.02 -13.87 7.75
N LEU A 590 6.51 -14.95 8.36
CA LEU A 590 5.97 -15.55 9.59
C LEU A 590 4.54 -16.12 9.50
N GLY A 591 3.93 -16.14 8.31
CA GLY A 591 2.57 -16.67 8.12
C GLY A 591 1.49 -15.83 8.79
N ILE A 592 1.67 -14.51 8.81
CA ILE A 592 0.77 -13.52 9.41
C ILE A 592 0.38 -12.52 8.34
N GLY A 593 -0.92 -12.23 8.17
CA GLY A 593 -1.44 -11.40 7.08
C GLY A 593 -2.03 -12.23 5.94
N THR A 594 -2.50 -11.60 4.88
CA THR A 594 -3.22 -12.28 3.81
C THR A 594 -2.27 -12.81 2.73
N PRO A 595 -2.29 -14.11 2.39
CA PRO A 595 -1.52 -14.64 1.26
C PRO A 595 -1.93 -14.01 -0.07
N ARG A 596 -0.98 -13.87 -0.99
CA ARG A 596 -1.19 -13.23 -2.29
C ARG A 596 -0.85 -14.17 -3.43
N TRP A 597 -1.69 -14.22 -4.45
CA TRP A 597 -1.43 -14.89 -5.71
C TRP A 597 -0.49 -14.04 -6.57
N VAL A 598 0.56 -14.66 -7.10
CA VAL A 598 1.58 -14.01 -7.92
C VAL A 598 1.84 -14.85 -9.17
N THR A 599 1.81 -14.20 -10.34
CA THR A 599 2.08 -14.83 -11.63
C THR A 599 3.53 -15.28 -11.71
N VAL A 600 3.76 -16.54 -12.08
CA VAL A 600 5.10 -17.10 -12.30
C VAL A 600 5.68 -16.63 -13.64
N GLU A 601 7.00 -16.56 -13.73
CA GLU A 601 7.70 -16.16 -14.96
C GLU A 601 7.48 -17.17 -16.09
N GLU A 602 7.68 -18.46 -15.80
CA GLU A 602 7.45 -19.55 -16.74
C GLU A 602 6.65 -20.68 -16.07
N LEU A 603 5.78 -21.33 -16.85
CA LEU A 603 5.03 -22.52 -16.43
C LEU A 603 5.73 -23.76 -16.97
N ASP A 604 6.29 -24.56 -16.06
CA ASP A 604 6.86 -25.88 -16.38
C ASP A 604 5.73 -26.92 -16.57
N LEU A 605 5.19 -27.03 -17.78
CA LEU A 605 4.03 -27.89 -18.05
C LEU A 605 4.29 -29.38 -17.77
N ASP A 606 5.54 -29.85 -17.85
CA ASP A 606 5.91 -31.26 -17.60
C ASP A 606 5.73 -31.67 -16.14
N ALA A 607 5.90 -30.73 -15.20
CA ALA A 607 5.62 -30.97 -13.80
C ALA A 607 4.10 -30.99 -13.47
N HIS A 608 3.28 -30.41 -14.35
CA HIS A 608 1.85 -30.27 -14.13
C HIS A 608 1.03 -31.34 -14.86
N VAL A 609 1.38 -31.70 -16.10
CA VAL A 609 0.60 -32.64 -16.93
C VAL A 609 1.40 -33.91 -17.16
N ARG A 610 0.92 -35.03 -16.62
CA ARG A 610 1.58 -36.34 -16.70
C ARG A 610 0.70 -37.37 -17.41
N ARG A 611 1.32 -38.43 -17.93
CA ARG A 611 0.62 -39.60 -18.45
C ARG A 611 1.17 -40.89 -17.86
N VAL A 612 0.29 -41.86 -17.65
CA VAL A 612 0.61 -43.23 -17.24
C VAL A 612 -0.29 -44.20 -18.00
N ARG A 613 0.09 -45.48 -18.00
CA ARG A 613 -0.68 -46.55 -18.62
C ARG A 613 -0.90 -47.65 -17.59
N LEU A 614 -2.14 -48.14 -17.50
CA LEU A 614 -2.48 -49.29 -16.67
C LEU A 614 -1.93 -50.57 -17.31
N GLU A 615 -1.48 -51.49 -16.46
CA GLU A 615 -1.22 -52.86 -16.86
C GLU A 615 -2.53 -53.63 -17.01
N GLU A 616 -2.52 -54.71 -17.80
CA GLU A 616 -3.65 -55.64 -17.87
C GLU A 616 -4.02 -56.14 -16.46
N PRO A 617 -5.31 -56.24 -16.10
CA PRO A 617 -6.47 -56.22 -16.99
C PRO A 617 -7.07 -54.83 -17.30
N GLY A 618 -6.54 -53.72 -16.78
CA GLY A 618 -7.06 -52.38 -17.09
C GLY A 618 -8.47 -52.10 -16.53
N SER A 619 -8.72 -52.46 -15.27
CA SER A 619 -10.03 -52.32 -14.61
C SER A 619 -10.29 -50.92 -14.04
N MET A 620 -11.57 -50.60 -13.80
CA MET A 620 -11.97 -49.37 -13.09
C MET A 620 -11.33 -49.25 -11.70
N ARG A 621 -11.18 -50.38 -10.99
CA ARG A 621 -10.53 -50.41 -9.67
C ARG A 621 -9.07 -49.96 -9.75
N GLN A 622 -8.31 -50.50 -10.70
CA GLN A 622 -6.93 -50.09 -10.96
C GLN A 622 -6.82 -48.60 -11.32
N LEU A 623 -7.76 -48.07 -12.13
CA LEU A 623 -7.82 -46.63 -12.40
C LEU A 623 -8.01 -45.82 -11.13
N LEU A 624 -8.99 -46.18 -10.30
CA LEU A 624 -9.31 -45.45 -9.07
C LEU A 624 -8.17 -45.52 -8.04
N ASP A 625 -7.40 -46.61 -8.01
CA ASP A 625 -6.24 -46.75 -7.12
C ASP A 625 -5.11 -45.79 -7.55
N VAL A 626 -4.77 -45.75 -8.85
CA VAL A 626 -3.80 -44.79 -9.41
C VAL A 626 -4.26 -43.34 -9.21
N VAL A 627 -5.54 -43.08 -9.41
CA VAL A 627 -6.12 -41.75 -9.17
C VAL A 627 -6.06 -41.40 -7.68
N GLY A 628 -6.36 -42.34 -6.78
CA GLY A 628 -6.30 -42.17 -5.32
C GLY A 628 -4.92 -41.73 -4.82
N GLU A 629 -3.87 -42.41 -5.29
CA GLU A 629 -2.48 -42.02 -5.02
C GLU A 629 -2.17 -40.62 -5.56
N PHE A 630 -2.59 -40.32 -6.78
CA PHE A 630 -2.37 -39.02 -7.40
C PHE A 630 -3.06 -37.87 -6.66
N VAL A 631 -4.31 -38.06 -6.22
CA VAL A 631 -5.12 -36.99 -5.58
C VAL A 631 -4.76 -36.75 -4.11
N SER A 632 -4.32 -37.79 -3.40
CA SER A 632 -3.90 -37.69 -1.99
C SER A 632 -2.53 -37.04 -1.81
N ALA A 633 -1.67 -37.09 -2.83
CA ALA A 633 -0.35 -36.48 -2.83
C ALA A 633 -0.43 -34.93 -2.75
N PRO A 634 0.38 -34.28 -1.88
CA PRO A 634 0.36 -32.82 -1.72
C PRO A 634 0.82 -32.11 -3.00
N LEU A 635 0.29 -30.90 -3.22
CA LEU A 635 0.76 -30.01 -4.28
C LEU A 635 2.01 -29.25 -3.83
N ASP A 636 2.92 -28.99 -4.77
CA ASP A 636 4.08 -28.12 -4.53
C ASP A 636 3.60 -26.68 -4.35
N ARG A 637 3.90 -26.10 -3.18
CA ARG A 637 3.40 -24.79 -2.75
C ARG A 637 4.13 -23.63 -3.44
N ASP A 638 5.29 -23.89 -4.04
CA ASP A 638 6.06 -22.90 -4.80
C ASP A 638 5.68 -22.88 -6.29
N ARG A 639 4.74 -23.73 -6.71
CA ARG A 639 4.21 -23.80 -8.08
C ARG A 639 2.73 -23.41 -8.14
N PRO A 640 2.17 -23.20 -9.34
CA PRO A 640 0.73 -23.08 -9.49
C PRO A 640 -0.01 -24.31 -8.91
N LEU A 641 -1.12 -24.09 -8.20
CA LEU A 641 -1.71 -25.13 -7.36
C LEU A 641 -2.65 -26.09 -8.11
N TRP A 642 -2.19 -26.68 -9.22
CA TRP A 642 -2.93 -27.67 -10.00
C TRP A 642 -2.01 -28.70 -10.67
N GLN A 643 -2.52 -29.91 -10.95
CA GLN A 643 -1.85 -30.96 -11.73
C GLN A 643 -2.91 -31.75 -12.51
N ALA A 644 -2.52 -32.39 -13.61
CA ALA A 644 -3.35 -33.29 -14.39
C ALA A 644 -2.64 -34.62 -14.69
N LEU A 645 -3.41 -35.71 -14.75
CA LEU A 645 -2.91 -37.04 -15.07
C LEU A 645 -3.83 -37.71 -16.09
N LEU A 646 -3.25 -38.13 -17.22
CA LEU A 646 -3.89 -39.02 -18.18
C LEU A 646 -3.51 -40.48 -17.87
N VAL A 647 -4.50 -41.34 -17.72
CA VAL A 647 -4.37 -42.77 -17.43
C VAL A 647 -4.95 -43.56 -18.59
N GLU A 648 -4.10 -44.19 -19.38
CA GLU A 648 -4.49 -45.00 -20.54
C GLU A 648 -4.59 -46.49 -20.19
N GLY A 649 -5.19 -47.29 -21.08
CA GLY A 649 -5.16 -48.75 -20.99
C GLY A 649 -6.33 -49.38 -20.22
N LEU A 650 -7.49 -48.73 -20.16
CA LEU A 650 -8.71 -49.40 -19.68
C LEU A 650 -9.15 -50.49 -20.68
N ALA A 651 -9.69 -51.59 -20.13
CA ALA A 651 -10.09 -52.77 -20.90
C ALA A 651 -11.13 -52.48 -22.00
N ASP A 652 -11.96 -51.45 -21.79
CA ASP A 652 -13.02 -51.04 -22.71
C ASP A 652 -12.58 -49.99 -23.73
N GLY A 653 -11.28 -49.70 -23.81
CA GLY A 653 -10.70 -48.75 -24.77
C GLY A 653 -10.81 -47.28 -24.35
N ARG A 654 -11.40 -46.98 -23.18
CA ARG A 654 -11.46 -45.62 -22.63
C ARG A 654 -10.12 -45.21 -22.00
N ALA A 655 -10.01 -43.93 -21.65
CA ALA A 655 -8.95 -43.42 -20.79
C ALA A 655 -9.54 -42.65 -19.60
N GLY A 656 -8.85 -42.66 -18.47
CA GLY A 656 -9.15 -41.78 -17.34
C GLY A 656 -8.32 -40.51 -17.42
N TYR A 657 -8.92 -39.34 -17.28
CA TYR A 657 -8.22 -38.07 -17.20
C TYR A 657 -8.63 -37.36 -15.91
N VAL A 658 -7.67 -37.11 -15.01
CA VAL A 658 -7.95 -36.47 -13.73
C VAL A 658 -7.24 -35.14 -13.62
N VAL A 659 -7.96 -34.10 -13.20
CA VAL A 659 -7.39 -32.81 -12.82
C VAL A 659 -7.50 -32.67 -11.31
N LYS A 660 -6.37 -32.39 -10.65
CA LYS A 660 -6.23 -32.09 -9.22
C LYS A 660 -5.92 -30.62 -9.04
N THR A 661 -6.63 -29.94 -8.14
CA THR A 661 -6.34 -28.55 -7.77
C THR A 661 -6.48 -28.34 -6.27
N HIS A 662 -5.79 -27.35 -5.72
CA HIS A 662 -5.99 -26.96 -4.32
C HIS A 662 -7.29 -26.17 -4.19
N HIS A 663 -8.12 -26.51 -3.19
CA HIS A 663 -9.46 -25.93 -3.01
C HIS A 663 -9.43 -24.41 -2.81
N SER A 664 -8.31 -23.82 -2.38
CA SER A 664 -8.18 -22.34 -2.33
C SER A 664 -8.30 -21.64 -3.69
N THR A 665 -8.13 -22.36 -4.80
CA THR A 665 -8.25 -21.79 -6.16
C THR A 665 -9.70 -21.62 -6.60
N THR A 666 -10.59 -22.54 -6.22
CA THR A 666 -11.98 -22.57 -6.65
C THR A 666 -12.84 -23.43 -5.72
N ASP A 667 -14.12 -23.05 -5.57
CA ASP A 667 -15.15 -23.95 -5.05
C ASP A 667 -15.69 -24.90 -6.15
N GLY A 668 -16.53 -25.86 -5.76
CA GLY A 668 -17.07 -26.87 -6.69
C GLY A 668 -17.93 -26.30 -7.81
N LEU A 669 -18.75 -25.27 -7.54
CA LEU A 669 -19.55 -24.61 -8.59
C LEU A 669 -18.64 -23.83 -9.54
N GLY A 670 -17.61 -23.18 -9.02
CA GLY A 670 -16.62 -22.51 -9.82
C GLY A 670 -15.86 -23.48 -10.73
N ALA A 671 -15.48 -24.66 -10.23
CA ALA A 671 -14.81 -25.68 -11.04
C ALA A 671 -15.67 -26.08 -12.26
N VAL A 672 -16.99 -26.24 -12.09
CA VAL A 672 -17.91 -26.53 -13.20
C VAL A 672 -18.06 -25.37 -14.19
N GLN A 673 -18.08 -24.13 -13.71
CA GLN A 673 -18.12 -22.95 -14.60
C GLN A 673 -16.86 -22.87 -15.47
N LEU A 674 -15.69 -23.11 -14.86
CA LEU A 674 -14.41 -23.17 -15.57
C LEU A 674 -14.43 -24.30 -16.61
N MET A 675 -14.93 -25.46 -16.21
CA MET A 675 -15.08 -26.63 -17.06
C MET A 675 -15.95 -26.33 -18.29
N GLY A 676 -17.09 -25.67 -18.11
CA GLY A 676 -17.98 -25.28 -19.21
C GLY A 676 -17.40 -24.27 -20.20
N ARG A 677 -16.29 -23.62 -19.85
CA ARG A 677 -15.57 -22.68 -20.73
C ARG A 677 -14.34 -23.27 -21.38
N LEU A 678 -13.66 -24.19 -20.70
CA LEU A 678 -12.44 -24.82 -21.21
C LEU A 678 -12.75 -25.99 -22.15
N HIS A 679 -13.81 -26.75 -21.87
CA HIS A 679 -14.22 -27.88 -22.70
C HIS A 679 -14.85 -27.42 -24.02
N SER A 680 -14.56 -28.16 -25.09
CA SER A 680 -15.18 -27.95 -26.40
C SER A 680 -16.56 -28.59 -26.45
N ARG A 681 -17.42 -28.06 -27.33
CA ARG A 681 -18.72 -28.64 -27.68
C ARG A 681 -18.63 -29.65 -28.83
N THR A 682 -17.49 -29.73 -29.52
CA THR A 682 -17.25 -30.62 -30.64
C THR A 682 -15.88 -31.31 -30.49
N ALA A 683 -15.73 -32.47 -31.13
CA ALA A 683 -14.47 -33.19 -31.19
C ALA A 683 -13.45 -32.50 -32.13
N GLU A 684 -13.93 -31.76 -33.12
CA GLU A 684 -13.08 -31.08 -34.10
C GLU A 684 -12.28 -29.95 -33.47
N HIS A 685 -11.07 -29.73 -33.98
CA HIS A 685 -10.26 -28.59 -33.59
C HIS A 685 -10.84 -27.32 -34.22
N ASP A 686 -10.96 -26.25 -33.44
CA ASP A 686 -11.32 -24.93 -33.93
C ASP A 686 -10.03 -24.15 -34.26
N PRO A 687 -9.67 -24.01 -35.55
CA PRO A 687 -8.43 -23.35 -35.95
C PRO A 687 -8.48 -21.82 -35.76
N VAL A 688 -9.66 -21.25 -35.51
CA VAL A 688 -9.85 -19.81 -35.28
C VAL A 688 -9.98 -19.51 -33.79
N ARG A 689 -9.77 -20.51 -32.93
CA ARG A 689 -9.81 -20.31 -31.47
C ARG A 689 -8.75 -19.27 -31.08
N PRO A 690 -9.16 -18.15 -30.46
CA PRO A 690 -8.24 -17.06 -30.15
C PRO A 690 -7.16 -17.52 -29.16
N GLU A 691 -5.94 -17.04 -29.38
CA GLU A 691 -4.80 -17.30 -28.51
C GLU A 691 -4.69 -16.17 -27.46
N PRO A 692 -5.01 -16.44 -26.18
CA PRO A 692 -4.89 -15.43 -25.14
C PRO A 692 -3.42 -15.09 -24.87
N PRO A 693 -3.11 -13.83 -24.52
CA PRO A 693 -1.75 -13.40 -24.24
C PRO A 693 -1.16 -14.14 -23.03
N VAL A 694 0.15 -14.29 -23.00
CA VAL A 694 0.85 -14.82 -21.81
C VAL A 694 0.68 -13.80 -20.67
N PRO A 695 0.16 -14.22 -19.50
CA PRO A 695 0.04 -13.32 -18.35
C PRO A 695 1.39 -12.74 -17.94
N THR A 696 1.45 -11.43 -17.70
CA THR A 696 2.68 -10.75 -17.26
C THR A 696 3.11 -11.26 -15.88
N PRO A 697 4.40 -11.61 -15.69
CA PRO A 697 4.92 -11.97 -14.36
C PRO A 697 4.69 -10.83 -13.37
N GLY A 698 4.36 -11.17 -12.12
CA GLY A 698 4.25 -10.15 -11.08
C GLY A 698 5.62 -9.66 -10.65
N ASP A 699 5.76 -8.37 -10.30
CA ASP A 699 6.95 -7.85 -9.64
C ASP A 699 7.34 -8.77 -8.48
N GLY A 700 8.64 -9.02 -8.26
CA GLY A 700 9.14 -9.96 -7.25
C GLY A 700 8.68 -9.63 -5.83
N VAL A 701 7.46 -10.07 -5.46
CA VAL A 701 6.83 -9.77 -4.18
C VAL A 701 7.60 -10.50 -3.09
N SER A 702 8.41 -9.76 -2.34
CA SER A 702 9.07 -10.28 -1.14
C SER A 702 8.05 -10.55 -0.04
N ARG A 703 8.22 -11.67 0.67
CA ARG A 703 7.38 -12.07 1.82
C ARG A 703 7.33 -11.01 2.92
N THR A 704 8.45 -10.34 3.17
CA THR A 704 8.55 -9.24 4.15
C THR A 704 7.91 -7.96 3.62
N GLY A 705 8.03 -7.71 2.31
CA GLY A 705 7.35 -6.61 1.62
C GLY A 705 5.84 -6.71 1.73
N LEU A 706 5.28 -7.90 1.51
CA LEU A 706 3.84 -8.17 1.59
C LEU A 706 3.28 -7.97 3.00
N LEU A 707 3.96 -8.47 4.03
CA LEU A 707 3.56 -8.23 5.43
C LEU A 707 3.57 -6.72 5.77
N THR A 708 4.60 -6.02 5.31
CA THR A 708 4.75 -4.57 5.52
C THR A 708 3.60 -3.80 4.88
N GLU A 709 3.28 -4.09 3.62
CA GLU A 709 2.16 -3.49 2.88
C GLU A 709 0.84 -3.63 3.64
N GLN A 710 0.55 -4.81 4.16
CA GLN A 710 -0.71 -5.11 4.84
C GLN A 710 -0.81 -4.48 6.23
N LEU A 711 0.29 -4.40 6.98
CA LEU A 711 0.32 -3.68 8.25
C LEU A 711 0.06 -2.17 8.04
N VAL A 712 0.57 -1.59 6.95
CA VAL A 712 0.31 -0.20 6.57
C VAL A 712 -1.14 0.01 6.15
N GLY A 713 -1.68 -0.88 5.32
CA GLY A 713 -3.08 -0.84 4.90
C GLY A 713 -4.02 -0.88 6.09
N THR A 714 -3.79 -1.80 7.03
CA THR A 714 -4.59 -1.97 8.26
C THR A 714 -4.52 -0.73 9.17
N ALA A 715 -3.35 -0.11 9.31
CA ALA A 715 -3.20 1.12 10.08
C ALA A 715 -3.92 2.34 9.47
N ARG A 716 -4.19 2.32 8.16
CA ARG A 716 -4.95 3.37 7.46
C ARG A 716 -6.47 3.17 7.50
N SER A 717 -6.94 1.92 7.60
CA SER A 717 -8.35 1.56 7.41
C SER A 717 -9.08 1.00 8.65
N ALA A 718 -8.35 0.59 9.71
CA ALA A 718 -8.96 -0.02 10.89
C ALA A 718 -8.83 0.85 12.16
N PRO A 719 -9.86 0.95 13.01
CA PRO A 719 -9.73 1.58 14.33
C PRO A 719 -8.72 0.81 15.18
N MET A 720 -7.82 1.54 15.86
CA MET A 720 -6.71 1.04 16.70
C MET A 720 -7.07 -0.11 17.68
N ALA A 721 -8.36 -0.27 18.01
CA ALA A 721 -8.88 -1.35 18.84
C ALA A 721 -8.77 -2.76 18.20
N VAL A 722 -8.76 -2.87 16.87
CA VAL A 722 -8.65 -4.15 16.15
C VAL A 722 -7.20 -4.65 16.18
N LEU A 723 -6.26 -3.75 15.91
CA LEU A 723 -4.80 -4.00 16.00
C LEU A 723 -4.39 -4.40 17.43
N ARG A 724 -4.91 -3.69 18.44
CA ARG A 724 -4.63 -3.99 19.84
C ARG A 724 -5.11 -5.38 20.24
N ARG A 725 -6.29 -5.82 19.78
CA ARG A 725 -6.79 -7.18 20.04
C ARG A 725 -5.97 -8.28 19.37
N GLY A 726 -5.47 -8.04 18.15
CA GLY A 726 -4.58 -8.97 17.45
C GLY A 726 -3.22 -9.12 18.15
N VAL A 727 -2.66 -8.02 18.64
CA VAL A 727 -1.42 -8.00 19.42
C VAL A 727 -1.61 -8.60 20.82
N ASP A 728 -2.71 -8.27 21.51
CA ASP A 728 -3.01 -8.82 22.84
C ASP A 728 -3.19 -10.35 22.79
N ALA A 729 -3.72 -10.89 21.68
CA ALA A 729 -3.79 -12.34 21.44
C ALA A 729 -2.43 -13.00 21.18
N LEU A 730 -1.43 -12.24 20.72
CA LEU A 730 -0.05 -12.71 20.49
C LEU A 730 0.83 -12.57 21.74
N THR A 731 0.58 -11.57 22.58
CA THR A 731 1.44 -11.24 23.74
C THR A 731 0.91 -11.74 25.08
N SER A 732 -0.39 -12.00 25.20
CA SER A 732 -0.89 -12.74 26.35
C SER A 732 -0.63 -14.21 26.09
N GLY A 733 0.26 -14.84 26.87
CA GLY A 733 0.40 -16.30 26.94
C GLY A 733 -0.86 -17.00 27.48
N ALA A 734 -2.04 -16.43 27.23
CA ALA A 734 -3.34 -16.84 27.69
C ALA A 734 -4.02 -17.67 26.60
N ASN A 735 -4.69 -18.72 27.06
CA ASN A 735 -5.38 -19.74 26.28
C ASN A 735 -6.16 -19.12 25.09
N PRO A 736 -5.74 -19.35 23.81
CA PRO A 736 -6.36 -18.76 22.62
C PRO A 736 -7.86 -19.08 22.49
N TRP A 737 -8.35 -20.06 23.27
CA TRP A 737 -9.76 -20.41 23.43
C TRP A 737 -10.63 -19.34 24.09
N GLY A 738 -10.09 -18.46 24.96
CA GLY A 738 -10.86 -17.43 25.67
C GLY A 738 -11.28 -16.25 24.78
N ALA A 739 -10.41 -15.86 23.84
CA ALA A 739 -10.67 -14.76 22.92
C ALA A 739 -11.74 -15.11 21.86
N VAL A 740 -11.80 -16.37 21.42
CA VAL A 740 -12.80 -16.88 20.48
C VAL A 740 -14.16 -17.07 21.16
N THR A 741 -14.19 -17.54 22.41
CA THR A 741 -15.42 -17.82 23.16
C THR A 741 -16.13 -16.57 23.70
N SER A 742 -15.40 -15.49 23.97
CA SER A 742 -16.01 -14.21 24.37
C SER A 742 -16.74 -13.48 23.23
N ALA A 743 -16.38 -13.76 21.96
CA ALA A 743 -17.10 -13.27 20.79
C ALA A 743 -18.40 -14.04 20.49
N LEU A 744 -18.58 -15.23 21.08
CA LEU A 744 -19.75 -16.09 20.89
C LEU A 744 -20.92 -15.76 21.85
N GLY A 745 -20.76 -14.78 22.74
CA GLY A 745 -21.77 -14.38 23.73
C GLY A 745 -22.90 -13.49 23.21
N SER A 746 -22.98 -13.16 21.93
CA SER A 746 -23.93 -12.15 21.42
C SER A 746 -24.49 -12.44 20.03
N ALA A 747 -25.14 -13.59 19.82
CA ALA A 747 -26.15 -13.76 18.77
C ALA A 747 -26.97 -15.04 18.98
N ARG A 748 -28.24 -14.92 19.38
CA ARG A 748 -29.19 -16.06 19.45
C ARG A 748 -29.54 -16.66 18.07
N SER A 749 -29.14 -16.04 16.96
CA SER A 749 -29.35 -16.58 15.59
C SER A 749 -28.16 -17.35 15.01
N ALA A 750 -26.99 -17.38 15.66
CA ALA A 750 -25.82 -18.17 15.20
C ALA A 750 -25.86 -19.65 15.66
N GLY A 751 -26.89 -20.02 16.43
CA GLY A 751 -26.91 -21.24 17.23
C GLY A 751 -26.93 -22.55 16.44
N ARG A 752 -27.30 -22.55 15.14
CA ARG A 752 -27.48 -23.77 14.33
C ARG A 752 -26.31 -24.11 13.40
N THR A 753 -25.51 -23.13 13.00
CA THR A 753 -24.28 -23.34 12.19
C THR A 753 -23.09 -23.78 13.05
N LEU A 754 -23.17 -23.56 14.37
CA LEU A 754 -22.14 -23.87 15.37
C LEU A 754 -22.62 -24.80 16.49
N THR A 755 -23.82 -25.41 16.39
CA THR A 755 -24.25 -26.40 17.39
C THR A 755 -23.21 -27.53 17.44
N PRO A 756 -22.71 -27.92 18.62
CA PRO A 756 -21.91 -29.13 18.74
C PRO A 756 -22.71 -30.30 18.17
N PRO A 757 -22.09 -31.21 17.41
CA PRO A 757 -22.81 -32.38 16.93
C PRO A 757 -23.35 -33.16 18.13
N GLY A 758 -24.52 -33.79 17.95
CA GLY A 758 -24.90 -34.91 18.80
C GLY A 758 -23.82 -36.01 18.76
N PRO A 759 -23.90 -37.06 19.59
CA PRO A 759 -22.94 -38.15 19.53
C PRO A 759 -23.00 -38.77 18.11
N GLY A 760 -21.95 -38.53 17.32
CA GLY A 760 -21.81 -39.04 15.95
C GLY A 760 -21.61 -40.55 15.91
N SER A 761 -21.26 -41.08 14.74
CA SER A 761 -21.04 -42.51 14.57
C SER A 761 -19.78 -43.00 15.28
N THR A 762 -19.94 -43.94 16.21
CA THR A 762 -18.82 -44.65 16.84
C THR A 762 -18.08 -45.56 15.86
N LEU A 763 -18.78 -46.07 14.83
CA LEU A 763 -18.21 -46.91 13.78
C LEU A 763 -17.24 -46.12 12.89
N LEU A 764 -17.54 -44.84 12.61
CA LEU A 764 -16.77 -43.98 11.69
C LEU A 764 -15.74 -43.08 12.42
N THR A 765 -15.42 -43.40 13.68
CA THR A 765 -14.51 -42.60 14.51
C THR A 765 -13.02 -42.77 14.20
N PRO A 766 -12.49 -43.98 13.94
CA PRO A 766 -11.07 -44.14 13.61
C PRO A 766 -10.75 -43.46 12.27
N ARG A 767 -9.84 -42.49 12.23
CA ARG A 767 -9.51 -41.72 11.00
C ARG A 767 -8.01 -41.55 10.85
N GLY A 768 -7.45 -42.15 9.80
CA GLY A 768 -6.01 -42.26 9.56
C GLY A 768 -5.45 -41.25 8.56
N GLY A 769 -6.30 -40.71 7.67
CA GLY A 769 -5.90 -39.79 6.61
C GLY A 769 -5.53 -40.44 5.27
N ASP A 770 -5.57 -41.78 5.17
CA ASP A 770 -5.34 -42.52 3.93
C ASP A 770 -6.61 -42.59 3.09
N TRP A 771 -6.51 -42.18 1.82
CA TRP A 771 -7.66 -42.00 0.93
C TRP A 771 -7.92 -43.26 0.10
N HIS A 772 -9.16 -43.73 0.12
CA HIS A 772 -9.68 -44.77 -0.78
C HIS A 772 -10.81 -44.21 -1.62
N LEU A 773 -10.72 -44.36 -2.95
CA LEU A 773 -11.70 -43.80 -3.88
C LEU A 773 -12.70 -44.85 -4.37
N GLU A 774 -13.98 -44.47 -4.42
CA GLU A 774 -15.06 -45.27 -5.01
C GLU A 774 -15.98 -44.39 -5.85
N VAL A 775 -16.74 -45.01 -6.76
CA VAL A 775 -17.71 -44.30 -7.61
C VAL A 775 -19.06 -45.01 -7.64
N LEU A 776 -20.12 -44.24 -7.81
CA LEU A 776 -21.49 -44.70 -8.02
C LEU A 776 -22.15 -43.91 -9.16
N GLU A 777 -23.16 -44.51 -9.78
CA GLU A 777 -23.94 -43.88 -10.85
C GLU A 777 -25.43 -44.10 -10.63
N VAL A 778 -26.24 -43.10 -10.96
CA VAL A 778 -27.70 -43.22 -11.00
C VAL A 778 -28.26 -42.31 -12.08
N ALA A 779 -29.30 -42.76 -12.77
CA ALA A 779 -29.95 -41.95 -13.79
C ALA A 779 -30.53 -40.66 -13.15
N LEU A 780 -30.19 -39.51 -13.73
CA LEU A 780 -30.61 -38.20 -13.22
C LEU A 780 -32.14 -38.07 -13.17
N ALA A 781 -32.82 -38.59 -14.20
CA ALA A 781 -34.27 -38.58 -14.30
C ALA A 781 -34.92 -39.40 -13.17
N ASP A 782 -34.39 -40.58 -12.89
CA ASP A 782 -34.92 -41.52 -11.90
C ASP A 782 -34.77 -40.98 -10.48
N LEU A 783 -33.57 -40.50 -10.12
CA LEU A 783 -33.35 -39.92 -8.78
C LEU A 783 -34.21 -38.67 -8.57
N LYS A 784 -34.37 -37.84 -9.61
CA LYS A 784 -35.23 -36.64 -9.56
C LYS A 784 -36.71 -37.03 -9.41
N ALA A 785 -37.18 -38.05 -10.12
CA ALA A 785 -38.54 -38.55 -10.01
C ALA A 785 -38.83 -39.09 -8.61
N GLY A 786 -37.94 -39.92 -8.08
CA GLY A 786 -38.02 -40.48 -6.74
C GLY A 786 -38.07 -39.42 -5.63
N ALA A 787 -37.15 -38.44 -5.70
CA ALA A 787 -37.15 -37.32 -4.76
C ALA A 787 -38.46 -36.51 -4.83
N LYS A 788 -38.97 -36.25 -6.04
CA LYS A 788 -40.19 -35.46 -6.25
C LYS A 788 -41.45 -36.18 -5.74
N ALA A 789 -41.52 -37.50 -5.85
CA ALA A 789 -42.64 -38.30 -5.34
C ALA A 789 -42.85 -38.11 -3.82
N ALA A 790 -41.77 -37.88 -3.06
CA ALA A 790 -41.83 -37.55 -1.64
C ALA A 790 -41.87 -36.04 -1.33
N GLY A 791 -42.05 -35.18 -2.34
CA GLY A 791 -42.07 -33.72 -2.19
C GLY A 791 -40.69 -33.05 -2.03
N GLY A 792 -39.60 -33.79 -2.29
CA GLY A 792 -38.22 -33.34 -2.17
C GLY A 792 -37.61 -32.81 -3.48
N SER A 793 -36.45 -32.16 -3.36
CA SER A 793 -35.55 -31.83 -4.47
C SER A 793 -34.52 -32.95 -4.72
N LEU A 794 -33.81 -32.90 -5.85
CA LEU A 794 -32.72 -33.84 -6.17
C LEU A 794 -31.71 -33.98 -5.01
N ASN A 795 -31.34 -32.85 -4.39
CA ASN A 795 -30.41 -32.82 -3.26
C ASN A 795 -30.98 -33.52 -2.03
N ASP A 796 -32.27 -33.32 -1.74
CA ASP A 796 -32.95 -33.93 -0.59
C ASP A 796 -33.01 -35.46 -0.76
N GLY A 797 -33.34 -35.92 -1.98
CA GLY A 797 -33.33 -37.34 -2.34
C GLY A 797 -31.95 -37.97 -2.26
N PHE A 798 -30.92 -37.29 -2.77
CA PHE A 798 -29.53 -37.77 -2.70
C PHE A 798 -29.04 -37.90 -1.25
N LEU A 799 -29.24 -36.86 -0.43
CA LEU A 799 -28.88 -36.91 1.00
C LEU A 799 -29.62 -38.04 1.74
N ALA A 800 -30.91 -38.24 1.45
CA ALA A 800 -31.71 -39.31 2.05
C ALA A 800 -31.19 -40.70 1.67
N ALA A 801 -30.78 -40.88 0.41
CA ALA A 801 -30.15 -42.11 -0.06
C ALA A 801 -28.83 -42.39 0.68
N MET A 802 -27.97 -41.37 0.87
CA MET A 802 -26.72 -41.52 1.63
C MET A 802 -26.97 -41.94 3.07
N VAL A 803 -27.95 -41.31 3.76
CA VAL A 803 -28.37 -41.72 5.11
C VAL A 803 -28.83 -43.18 5.12
N GLY A 804 -29.50 -43.64 4.06
CA GLY A 804 -29.92 -45.03 3.90
C GLY A 804 -28.83 -46.04 3.75
N GLY A 805 -27.83 -45.73 2.94
CA GLY A 805 -26.67 -46.59 2.83
C GLY A 805 -25.89 -46.66 4.13
N PHE A 806 -25.66 -45.53 4.80
CA PHE A 806 -24.99 -45.57 6.11
C PHE A 806 -25.79 -46.31 7.17
N ARG A 807 -27.13 -46.22 7.16
CA ARG A 807 -27.98 -47.06 8.03
C ARG A 807 -27.70 -48.55 7.79
N ARG A 808 -27.72 -48.99 6.53
CA ARG A 808 -27.47 -50.40 6.15
C ARG A 808 -26.07 -50.85 6.53
N TYR A 809 -25.07 -50.00 6.27
CA TYR A 809 -23.70 -50.24 6.68
C TYR A 809 -23.59 -50.45 8.20
N HIS A 810 -24.21 -49.58 9.01
CA HIS A 810 -24.22 -49.75 10.46
C HIS A 810 -24.91 -51.05 10.90
N GLN A 811 -26.05 -51.40 10.29
CA GLN A 811 -26.75 -52.66 10.58
C GLN A 811 -25.87 -53.89 10.27
N ARG A 812 -25.22 -53.89 9.11
CA ARG A 812 -24.36 -54.98 8.65
C ARG A 812 -23.14 -55.18 9.54
N HIS A 813 -22.63 -54.10 10.12
CA HIS A 813 -21.52 -54.11 11.08
C HIS A 813 -21.97 -54.23 12.55
N GLY A 814 -23.27 -54.42 12.82
CA GLY A 814 -23.79 -54.55 14.20
C GLY A 814 -23.63 -53.28 15.05
N ALA A 815 -23.43 -52.13 14.43
CA ALA A 815 -23.25 -50.84 15.09
C ALA A 815 -24.61 -50.22 15.47
N PRO A 816 -24.68 -49.41 16.55
CA PRO A 816 -25.91 -48.76 16.95
C PRO A 816 -26.41 -47.75 15.91
N LEU A 817 -27.72 -47.73 15.67
CA LEU A 817 -28.39 -46.77 14.79
C LEU A 817 -28.69 -45.49 15.55
N GLY A 818 -27.63 -44.71 15.77
CA GLY A 818 -27.68 -43.40 16.41
C GLY A 818 -27.86 -42.26 15.41
N THR A 819 -27.08 -41.20 15.59
CA THR A 819 -27.05 -40.04 14.70
C THR A 819 -25.80 -40.08 13.82
N LEU A 820 -25.95 -39.75 12.53
CA LEU A 820 -24.84 -39.51 11.62
C LEU A 820 -24.64 -38.00 11.46
N ALA A 821 -23.47 -37.47 11.83
CA ALA A 821 -23.16 -36.06 11.66
C ALA A 821 -22.75 -35.77 10.20
N ILE A 822 -23.65 -35.16 9.42
CA ILE A 822 -23.43 -34.86 8.00
C ILE A 822 -23.11 -33.37 7.81
N GLY A 823 -21.92 -33.07 7.27
CA GLY A 823 -21.59 -31.74 6.78
C GLY A 823 -22.15 -31.52 5.36
N ILE A 824 -22.87 -30.42 5.16
CA ILE A 824 -23.51 -30.07 3.89
C ILE A 824 -23.05 -28.66 3.49
N PRO A 825 -22.26 -28.50 2.42
CA PRO A 825 -21.90 -27.17 1.92
C PRO A 825 -23.11 -26.53 1.22
N ILE A 826 -23.37 -25.27 1.55
CA ILE A 826 -24.40 -24.45 0.91
C ILE A 826 -23.73 -23.28 0.20
N SER A 827 -23.93 -23.19 -1.12
CA SER A 827 -23.39 -22.09 -1.93
C SER A 827 -23.97 -20.75 -1.48
N LEU A 828 -23.10 -19.74 -1.34
CA LEU A 828 -23.45 -18.36 -1.03
C LEU A 828 -23.43 -17.45 -2.28
N ARG A 829 -23.20 -18.01 -3.48
CA ARG A 829 -23.06 -17.23 -4.71
C ARG A 829 -24.40 -16.60 -5.12
N SER A 830 -24.42 -15.27 -5.28
CA SER A 830 -25.46 -14.52 -6.00
C SER A 830 -25.17 -14.47 -7.50
N GLN A 831 -26.15 -14.07 -8.31
CA GLN A 831 -25.98 -13.98 -9.78
C GLN A 831 -24.90 -12.95 -10.19
N ASP A 832 -24.65 -11.93 -9.38
CA ASP A 832 -23.68 -10.86 -9.66
C ASP A 832 -22.29 -11.08 -9.01
N ALA A 833 -22.02 -12.26 -8.45
CA ALA A 833 -20.76 -12.52 -7.76
C ALA A 833 -19.57 -12.69 -8.74
N PRO A 834 -18.38 -12.16 -8.43
CA PRO A 834 -17.17 -12.37 -9.23
C PRO A 834 -16.84 -13.86 -9.47
N GLU A 835 -16.21 -14.16 -10.61
CA GLU A 835 -15.87 -15.51 -11.02
C GLU A 835 -14.58 -16.02 -10.35
N GLY A 836 -14.53 -17.33 -10.04
CA GLY A 836 -13.44 -17.94 -9.27
C GLY A 836 -13.51 -17.75 -7.76
N GLY A 837 -12.58 -18.39 -7.02
CA GLY A 837 -12.49 -18.37 -5.55
C GLY A 837 -13.58 -19.16 -4.81
N ASN A 838 -13.51 -19.20 -3.48
CA ASN A 838 -14.44 -19.96 -2.62
C ASN A 838 -15.57 -19.12 -2.02
N ARG A 839 -16.84 -19.53 -2.22
CA ARG A 839 -18.02 -18.86 -1.65
C ARG A 839 -19.12 -19.84 -1.20
N PHE A 840 -18.93 -20.51 -0.07
CA PHE A 840 -19.93 -21.38 0.55
C PHE A 840 -19.95 -21.25 2.08
N THR A 841 -21.03 -21.72 2.71
CA THR A 841 -21.12 -21.92 4.17
C THR A 841 -21.37 -23.39 4.48
N GLY A 842 -20.82 -23.89 5.58
CA GLY A 842 -21.05 -25.27 6.02
C GLY A 842 -22.27 -25.35 6.93
N ALA A 843 -23.25 -26.17 6.57
CA ALA A 843 -24.33 -26.60 7.46
C ALA A 843 -24.00 -27.98 8.06
N ARG A 844 -24.52 -28.28 9.25
CA ARG A 844 -24.39 -29.61 9.87
C ARG A 844 -25.76 -30.20 10.15
N PHE A 845 -26.02 -31.37 9.59
CA PHE A 845 -27.25 -32.12 9.78
C PHE A 845 -26.97 -33.35 10.65
N ALA A 846 -27.61 -33.42 11.80
CA ALA A 846 -27.63 -34.59 12.66
C ALA A 846 -28.68 -35.58 12.11
N ALA A 847 -28.27 -36.48 11.22
CA ALA A 847 -29.19 -37.38 10.54
C ALA A 847 -29.55 -38.60 11.42
N PRO A 848 -30.84 -38.84 11.71
CA PRO A 848 -31.26 -40.06 12.40
C PRO A 848 -31.06 -41.28 11.50
N LEU A 849 -30.28 -42.26 11.95
CA LEU A 849 -30.04 -43.51 11.21
C LEU A 849 -31.16 -44.55 11.43
N ASP A 850 -32.05 -44.34 12.39
CA ASP A 850 -33.11 -45.28 12.78
C ASP A 850 -34.35 -45.23 11.87
N GLU A 851 -34.56 -44.16 11.10
CA GLU A 851 -35.68 -43.99 10.16
C GLU A 851 -35.54 -44.89 8.90
N PRO A 852 -36.42 -45.91 8.72
CA PRO A 852 -36.36 -46.79 7.55
C PRO A 852 -37.05 -46.21 6.30
N ASP A 853 -38.03 -45.31 6.41
CA ASP A 853 -38.80 -44.82 5.26
C ASP A 853 -37.99 -43.79 4.44
N PRO A 854 -37.68 -44.04 3.15
CA PRO A 854 -37.03 -43.05 2.28
C PRO A 854 -37.84 -41.76 2.15
N ALA A 855 -39.18 -41.82 2.12
CA ALA A 855 -40.00 -40.62 1.99
C ALA A 855 -39.97 -39.75 3.26
N ALA A 856 -39.97 -40.37 4.45
CA ALA A 856 -39.77 -39.68 5.72
C ALA A 856 -38.40 -39.00 5.81
N ARG A 857 -37.31 -39.70 5.42
CA ARG A 857 -35.95 -39.11 5.39
C ARG A 857 -35.89 -37.89 4.49
N ILE A 858 -36.49 -37.94 3.29
CA ILE A 858 -36.53 -36.82 2.35
C ILE A 858 -37.22 -35.60 2.96
N ARG A 859 -38.37 -35.79 3.64
CA ARG A 859 -39.10 -34.69 4.29
C ARG A 859 -38.27 -34.05 5.39
N THR A 860 -37.66 -34.84 6.28
CA THR A 860 -36.82 -34.35 7.37
C THR A 860 -35.61 -33.56 6.86
N ILE A 861 -34.92 -34.06 5.84
CA ILE A 861 -33.79 -33.38 5.22
C ILE A 861 -34.24 -32.06 4.57
N ARG A 862 -35.36 -32.07 3.85
CA ARG A 862 -35.90 -30.89 3.20
C ARG A 862 -36.23 -29.79 4.22
N GLU A 863 -36.90 -30.13 5.32
CA GLU A 863 -37.20 -29.19 6.40
C GLU A 863 -35.94 -28.56 6.97
N PHE A 864 -34.89 -29.37 7.20
CA PHE A 864 -33.59 -28.88 7.63
C PHE A 864 -32.97 -27.92 6.59
N VAL A 865 -32.85 -28.34 5.33
CA VAL A 865 -32.24 -27.54 4.25
C VAL A 865 -32.96 -26.20 4.07
N LEU A 866 -34.29 -26.18 4.12
CA LEU A 866 -35.10 -24.96 4.04
C LEU A 866 -34.85 -24.04 5.23
N SER A 867 -34.73 -24.59 6.44
CA SER A 867 -34.43 -23.79 7.65
C SER A 867 -33.06 -23.10 7.57
N VAL A 868 -32.03 -23.80 7.08
CA VAL A 868 -30.67 -23.24 7.00
C VAL A 868 -30.54 -22.20 5.89
N ARG A 869 -31.24 -22.35 4.75
CA ARG A 869 -31.22 -21.33 3.69
C ARG A 869 -31.81 -19.99 4.13
N GLY A 870 -32.76 -20.00 5.07
CA GLY A 870 -33.29 -18.79 5.70
C GLY A 870 -32.23 -18.05 6.51
N ASP A 871 -31.48 -18.79 7.33
CA ASP A 871 -30.46 -18.26 8.24
C ASP A 871 -29.14 -17.87 7.53
N ALA A 872 -28.77 -18.59 6.45
CA ALA A 872 -27.52 -18.40 5.70
C ALA A 872 -27.40 -17.03 4.99
N ARG A 873 -28.52 -16.33 4.76
CA ARG A 873 -28.54 -14.94 4.25
C ARG A 873 -28.07 -13.91 5.28
N SER A 874 -27.89 -14.31 6.54
CA SER A 874 -27.56 -13.45 7.68
C SER A 874 -26.25 -13.84 8.37
N SER A 875 -25.24 -14.34 7.62
CA SER A 875 -24.03 -14.93 8.22
C SER A 875 -23.08 -13.89 8.86
N VAL A 876 -23.51 -13.33 9.99
CA VAL A 876 -22.77 -12.51 10.95
C VAL A 876 -21.41 -13.11 11.33
N LEU A 877 -21.24 -14.43 11.22
CA LEU A 877 -20.00 -15.12 11.56
C LEU A 877 -18.88 -14.92 10.53
N ASN A 878 -19.19 -14.87 9.23
CA ASN A 878 -18.21 -14.60 8.18
C ASN A 878 -17.74 -13.14 8.27
N ASP A 879 -18.66 -12.19 8.50
CA ASP A 879 -18.30 -10.78 8.58
C ASP A 879 -17.52 -10.41 9.86
N LEU A 880 -17.70 -11.15 10.96
CA LEU A 880 -17.04 -10.87 12.24
C LEU A 880 -15.70 -11.59 12.46
N LEU A 881 -15.54 -12.83 11.96
CA LEU A 881 -14.32 -13.63 12.19
C LEU A 881 -13.38 -13.67 10.99
N ALA A 882 -13.85 -13.43 9.76
CA ALA A 882 -13.02 -13.55 8.57
C ALA A 882 -11.82 -12.57 8.56
N PRO A 883 -11.93 -11.28 8.97
CA PRO A 883 -10.79 -10.37 8.95
C PRO A 883 -9.66 -10.77 9.91
N THR A 884 -9.95 -11.54 10.98
CA THR A 884 -8.95 -11.91 11.99
C THR A 884 -8.25 -13.23 11.68
N LEU A 885 -8.89 -14.14 10.94
CA LEU A 885 -8.32 -15.45 10.58
C LEU A 885 -7.02 -15.31 9.78
N SER A 886 -6.96 -14.37 8.82
CA SER A 886 -5.73 -14.14 8.03
C SER A 886 -4.54 -13.67 8.89
N TRP A 887 -4.77 -13.19 10.11
CA TRP A 887 -3.71 -12.76 11.02
C TRP A 887 -3.28 -13.84 12.01
N LEU A 888 -3.91 -15.02 11.99
CA LEU A 888 -3.54 -16.13 12.85
C LEU A 888 -2.43 -16.99 12.20
N PRO A 889 -1.40 -17.38 12.96
CA PRO A 889 -0.38 -18.33 12.49
C PRO A 889 -0.96 -19.72 12.16
N ALA A 890 -0.28 -20.44 11.26
CA ALA A 890 -0.73 -21.75 10.77
C ALA A 890 -1.03 -22.80 11.87
N PRO A 891 -0.22 -22.97 12.93
CA PRO A 891 -0.52 -23.95 13.98
C PRO A 891 -1.84 -23.67 14.71
N VAL A 892 -2.19 -22.39 14.90
CA VAL A 892 -3.44 -21.98 15.55
C VAL A 892 -4.62 -22.28 14.63
N ILE A 893 -4.51 -21.93 13.35
CA ILE A 893 -5.53 -22.23 12.34
C ILE A 893 -5.75 -23.74 12.19
N GLY A 894 -4.70 -24.54 12.17
CA GLY A 894 -4.79 -26.00 12.10
C GLY A 894 -5.55 -26.59 13.30
N ALA A 895 -5.23 -26.14 14.51
CA ALA A 895 -5.89 -26.61 15.72
C ALA A 895 -7.40 -26.28 15.77
N VAL A 896 -7.79 -25.10 15.25
CA VAL A 896 -9.19 -24.68 15.19
C VAL A 896 -9.93 -25.37 14.03
N SER A 897 -9.35 -25.36 12.83
CA SER A 897 -9.96 -25.90 11.61
C SER A 897 -10.16 -27.41 11.72
N GLY A 898 -9.15 -28.13 12.23
CA GLY A 898 -9.22 -29.58 12.40
C GLY A 898 -10.38 -30.01 13.29
N ARG A 899 -10.63 -29.31 14.41
CA ARG A 899 -11.76 -29.60 15.31
C ARG A 899 -13.12 -29.31 14.68
N LEU A 900 -13.22 -28.29 13.83
CA LEU A 900 -14.48 -27.90 13.19
C LEU A 900 -14.89 -28.88 12.09
N THR A 901 -13.93 -29.39 11.31
CA THR A 901 -14.21 -30.28 10.19
C THR A 901 -14.27 -31.75 10.62
N SER A 902 -13.44 -32.17 11.58
CA SER A 902 -13.49 -33.54 12.14
C SER A 902 -14.74 -33.81 12.98
N ALA A 903 -15.51 -32.77 13.31
CA ALA A 903 -16.81 -32.90 13.97
C ALA A 903 -17.87 -33.56 13.07
N ASN A 904 -17.64 -33.62 11.75
CA ASN A 904 -18.54 -34.32 10.82
C ASN A 904 -18.08 -35.78 10.66
N ASP A 905 -19.01 -36.72 10.66
CA ASP A 905 -18.74 -38.11 10.28
C ASP A 905 -18.58 -38.22 8.77
N VAL A 906 -19.50 -37.60 8.03
CA VAL A 906 -19.57 -37.65 6.58
C VAL A 906 -19.78 -36.24 6.06
N GLN A 907 -19.22 -35.93 4.90
CA GLN A 907 -19.60 -34.76 4.12
C GLN A 907 -20.26 -35.20 2.83
N VAL A 908 -21.39 -34.56 2.51
CA VAL A 908 -22.15 -34.87 1.31
C VAL A 908 -22.38 -33.58 0.53
N SER A 909 -21.94 -33.57 -0.72
CA SER A 909 -21.99 -32.41 -1.62
C SER A 909 -22.72 -32.75 -2.91
N ASN A 910 -23.43 -31.78 -3.47
CA ASN A 910 -24.10 -31.89 -4.75
C ASN A 910 -23.77 -30.65 -5.58
N VAL A 911 -23.09 -30.87 -6.70
CA VAL A 911 -22.66 -29.83 -7.63
C VAL A 911 -23.44 -29.99 -8.94
N PRO A 912 -24.15 -28.96 -9.42
CA PRO A 912 -24.73 -29.00 -10.76
C PRO A 912 -23.61 -29.21 -11.78
N GLY A 913 -23.74 -30.21 -12.66
CA GLY A 913 -22.76 -30.44 -13.72
C GLY A 913 -23.27 -30.05 -15.12
N VAL A 914 -22.65 -30.61 -16.16
CA VAL A 914 -22.89 -30.24 -17.56
C VAL A 914 -23.89 -31.20 -18.21
N THR A 915 -25.00 -30.69 -18.71
CA THR A 915 -26.11 -31.51 -19.24
C THR A 915 -26.03 -31.78 -20.75
N HIS A 916 -24.93 -31.40 -21.40
CA HIS A 916 -24.72 -31.56 -22.84
C HIS A 916 -23.35 -32.21 -23.11
N PRO A 917 -23.16 -32.81 -24.31
CA PRO A 917 -21.88 -33.41 -24.67
C PRO A 917 -20.75 -32.39 -24.66
N VAL A 918 -19.63 -32.77 -24.07
CA VAL A 918 -18.39 -31.97 -24.01
C VAL A 918 -17.16 -32.82 -24.31
N TYR A 919 -16.14 -32.15 -24.83
CA TYR A 919 -14.93 -32.77 -25.36
C TYR A 919 -13.68 -32.06 -24.84
N ILE A 920 -12.62 -32.83 -24.58
CA ILE A 920 -11.27 -32.33 -24.28
C ILE A 920 -10.29 -32.90 -25.30
N ALA A 921 -9.51 -32.04 -25.95
CA ALA A 921 -8.52 -32.46 -26.96
C ALA A 921 -9.08 -33.42 -28.04
N GLY A 922 -10.36 -33.28 -28.37
CA GLY A 922 -11.07 -34.12 -29.35
C GLY A 922 -11.69 -35.40 -28.80
N SER A 923 -11.40 -35.77 -27.56
CA SER A 923 -12.00 -36.92 -26.88
C SER A 923 -13.31 -36.55 -26.20
N ARG A 924 -14.33 -37.39 -26.33
CA ARG A 924 -15.62 -37.19 -25.67
C ARG A 924 -15.52 -37.53 -24.20
N ILE A 925 -16.07 -36.68 -23.34
CA ILE A 925 -16.20 -36.99 -21.91
C ILE A 925 -17.52 -37.73 -21.69
N THR A 926 -17.42 -38.99 -21.26
CA THR A 926 -18.55 -39.89 -21.05
C THR A 926 -19.07 -39.89 -19.61
N ARG A 927 -18.19 -39.65 -18.62
CA ARG A 927 -18.48 -39.55 -17.18
C ARG A 927 -17.55 -38.56 -16.50
N MET A 928 -18.01 -38.00 -15.37
CA MET A 928 -17.31 -36.98 -14.59
C MET A 928 -17.48 -37.25 -13.09
N PHE A 929 -16.49 -37.87 -12.44
CA PHE A 929 -16.54 -38.23 -11.02
C PHE A 929 -15.77 -37.20 -10.16
N PRO A 930 -16.46 -36.42 -9.32
CA PRO A 930 -15.82 -35.45 -8.45
C PRO A 930 -15.34 -36.09 -7.13
N PHE A 931 -14.11 -35.79 -6.73
CA PHE A 931 -13.54 -36.20 -5.45
C PHE A 931 -13.18 -34.97 -4.61
N GLY A 932 -13.91 -34.79 -3.50
CA GLY A 932 -13.62 -33.75 -2.51
C GLY A 932 -12.55 -34.18 -1.50
N PRO A 933 -12.03 -33.24 -0.68
CA PRO A 933 -11.04 -33.56 0.34
C PRO A 933 -11.69 -34.25 1.54
N LEU A 934 -10.89 -34.96 2.33
CA LEU A 934 -11.27 -35.54 3.62
C LEU A 934 -10.69 -34.71 4.77
N PRO A 935 -11.26 -33.54 5.13
CA PRO A 935 -10.74 -32.71 6.22
C PRO A 935 -11.10 -33.31 7.59
N GLY A 936 -10.59 -34.49 7.88
CA GLY A 936 -10.80 -35.20 9.14
C GLY A 936 -12.18 -35.85 9.31
N CYS A 937 -13.01 -35.97 8.26
CA CYS A 937 -14.23 -36.80 8.23
C CYS A 937 -13.94 -38.21 7.70
N ALA A 938 -14.84 -39.18 7.92
CA ALA A 938 -14.67 -40.56 7.47
C ALA A 938 -14.98 -40.76 5.97
N ALA A 939 -15.91 -39.99 5.42
CA ALA A 939 -16.26 -40.06 4.01
C ALA A 939 -16.65 -38.69 3.46
N MET A 940 -16.21 -38.39 2.25
CA MET A 940 -16.62 -37.23 1.44
C MET A 940 -17.25 -37.74 0.15
N ILE A 941 -18.56 -37.54 0.00
CA ILE A 941 -19.35 -38.05 -1.12
C ILE A 941 -19.89 -36.88 -1.92
N THR A 942 -19.56 -36.81 -3.20
CA THR A 942 -19.92 -35.69 -4.07
C THR A 942 -20.65 -36.18 -5.31
N LEU A 943 -21.83 -35.62 -5.57
CA LEU A 943 -22.60 -35.86 -6.79
C LEU A 943 -22.35 -34.73 -7.80
N LEU A 944 -22.13 -35.09 -9.06
CA LEU A 944 -22.14 -34.18 -10.21
C LEU A 944 -22.98 -34.78 -11.34
N SER A 945 -23.88 -33.99 -11.92
CA SER A 945 -24.72 -34.44 -13.05
C SER A 945 -24.02 -34.23 -14.39
N HIS A 946 -23.83 -35.28 -15.18
CA HIS A 946 -23.27 -35.21 -16.54
C HIS A 946 -24.21 -35.88 -17.54
N GLU A 947 -24.61 -35.14 -18.57
CA GLU A 947 -25.65 -35.54 -19.54
C GLU A 947 -26.92 -36.10 -18.83
N THR A 948 -27.14 -37.41 -18.87
CA THR A 948 -28.31 -38.11 -18.30
C THR A 948 -28.04 -38.81 -16.98
N GLN A 949 -26.81 -38.74 -16.48
CA GLN A 949 -26.35 -39.49 -15.30
C GLN A 949 -25.96 -38.57 -14.16
N CYS A 950 -26.18 -39.02 -12.93
CA CYS A 950 -25.53 -38.51 -11.74
C CYS A 950 -24.27 -39.35 -11.49
N CYS A 951 -23.11 -38.75 -11.67
CA CYS A 951 -21.81 -39.34 -11.36
C CYS A 951 -21.46 -39.00 -9.92
N ILE A 952 -21.28 -40.00 -9.06
CA ILE A 952 -21.02 -39.83 -7.63
C ILE A 952 -19.60 -40.31 -7.34
N GLY A 953 -18.74 -39.42 -6.88
CA GLY A 953 -17.40 -39.76 -6.41
C GLY A 953 -17.37 -39.81 -4.88
N MET A 954 -16.68 -40.81 -4.35
CA MET A 954 -16.54 -41.07 -2.92
C MET A 954 -15.06 -41.08 -2.58
N ASN A 955 -14.67 -40.26 -1.62
CA ASN A 955 -13.36 -40.31 -0.98
C ASN A 955 -13.55 -40.81 0.45
N LEU A 956 -12.92 -41.91 0.81
CA LEU A 956 -13.13 -42.64 2.07
C LEU A 956 -11.83 -42.69 2.88
N ASP A 957 -11.92 -42.50 4.19
CA ASP A 957 -10.80 -42.74 5.11
C ASP A 957 -10.67 -44.24 5.36
N SER A 958 -9.51 -44.79 4.99
CA SER A 958 -9.26 -46.24 5.04
C SER A 958 -9.26 -46.81 6.45
N ALA A 959 -9.04 -45.99 7.49
CA ALA A 959 -9.15 -46.43 8.87
C ALA A 959 -10.61 -46.44 9.37
N ALA A 960 -11.45 -45.56 8.82
CA ALA A 960 -12.87 -45.46 9.19
C ALA A 960 -13.75 -46.47 8.45
N VAL A 961 -13.46 -46.69 7.16
CA VAL A 961 -14.23 -47.58 6.28
C VAL A 961 -13.36 -48.75 5.89
N THR A 962 -13.40 -49.81 6.70
CA THR A 962 -12.61 -51.03 6.47
C THR A 962 -13.25 -52.00 5.46
N ASP A 963 -14.52 -51.79 5.11
CA ASP A 963 -15.22 -52.53 4.06
C ASP A 963 -15.82 -51.57 3.02
N PRO A 964 -14.98 -51.01 2.12
CA PRO A 964 -15.43 -50.04 1.12
C PRO A 964 -16.41 -50.65 0.12
N ALA A 965 -16.19 -51.90 -0.32
CA ALA A 965 -17.07 -52.58 -1.28
C ALA A 965 -18.48 -52.80 -0.70
N GLY A 966 -18.57 -53.20 0.56
CA GLY A 966 -19.84 -53.31 1.26
C GLY A 966 -20.54 -51.96 1.42
N LEU A 967 -19.81 -50.89 1.76
CA LEU A 967 -20.37 -49.54 1.84
C LEU A 967 -20.94 -49.07 0.49
N VAL A 968 -20.23 -49.32 -0.61
CA VAL A 968 -20.70 -49.00 -1.98
C VAL A 968 -22.02 -49.72 -2.28
N ALA A 969 -22.12 -51.01 -1.97
CA ALA A 969 -23.35 -51.79 -2.15
C ALA A 969 -24.50 -51.23 -1.29
N ASP A 970 -24.23 -50.88 -0.03
CA ASP A 970 -25.22 -50.32 0.88
C ASP A 970 -25.73 -48.94 0.41
N LEU A 971 -24.83 -48.08 -0.09
CA LEU A 971 -25.18 -46.77 -0.65
C LEU A 971 -25.95 -46.88 -1.96
N GLN A 972 -25.61 -47.82 -2.84
CA GLN A 972 -26.40 -48.12 -4.03
C GLN A 972 -27.83 -48.55 -3.65
N ALA A 973 -27.97 -49.44 -2.67
CA ALA A 973 -29.29 -49.84 -2.18
C ALA A 973 -30.09 -48.64 -1.62
N GLY A 974 -29.44 -47.68 -0.98
CA GLY A 974 -30.05 -46.43 -0.54
C GLY A 974 -30.53 -45.54 -1.70
N LEU A 975 -29.79 -45.48 -2.81
CA LEU A 975 -30.22 -44.81 -4.04
C LEU A 975 -31.42 -45.49 -4.66
N ASP A 976 -31.40 -46.83 -4.73
CA ASP A 976 -32.48 -47.64 -5.30
C ASP A 976 -33.79 -47.48 -4.53
N GLU A 977 -33.75 -47.35 -3.19
CA GLU A 977 -34.92 -47.03 -2.35
C GLU A 977 -35.58 -45.71 -2.75
N VAL A 978 -34.78 -44.67 -3.02
CA VAL A 978 -35.30 -43.37 -3.43
C VAL A 978 -35.86 -43.42 -4.85
N VAL A 979 -35.16 -44.09 -5.78
CA VAL A 979 -35.63 -44.27 -7.16
C VAL A 979 -36.95 -45.02 -7.21
N ALA A 980 -37.13 -46.05 -6.36
CA ALA A 980 -38.36 -46.83 -6.30
C ALA A 980 -39.60 -45.98 -6.00
N LEU A 981 -39.48 -44.89 -5.24
CA LEU A 981 -40.59 -43.96 -4.95
C LEU A 981 -41.16 -43.31 -6.22
N GLY A 982 -40.35 -43.11 -7.25
CA GLY A 982 -40.76 -42.47 -8.50
C GLY A 982 -41.47 -43.42 -9.49
N ARG A 983 -41.49 -44.72 -9.18
CA ARG A 983 -42.12 -45.77 -10.00
C ARG A 983 -43.53 -46.14 -9.49
N GLY A 984 -43.94 -45.60 -8.33
CA GLY A 984 -45.20 -45.88 -7.65
C GLY A 984 -46.31 -44.87 -7.92
#